data_AF-A0A2L0F4V8-F1
#
_entry.id   AF-A0A2L0F4V8-F1
#
_cell.length_a   1.000
_cell.length_b   1.000
_cell.length_c   1.000
_cell.angle_alpha   90.00
_cell.angle_beta   90.00
_cell.angle_gamma   90.00
#
_symmetry.space_group_name_H-M   'P 1'
#
loop_
_entity.id
_entity.type
_entity.pdbx_description
1 polymer ?
#
loop_
_entity_poly.entity_id
_entity_poly.type
_entity_poly.pdbx_seq_one_letter_code
_entity_poly.pdbx_strand_id
1 'polypeptide(L)'
;MSYARIGIRKGRIRSSLVCLLLPLSLAALPACGSDGEKGDPGEPGPQGPPGAPGKPGGQGDPGDPGANGGPGDPAAGAAAGPGKYVSTEGGAGRFPLAVGGKVPPLVVSSDDHEGVLRVVDDLAADIERVTDAEAEVVKDEIPDGATEVILVGTLGKSPLIDALEEDGKLDVSGVSGKWEAFVTQIVEDPMEGVDRALVIAGSDQRGAIFGAYDLSSQIGVSPLYWWDDVPPQKKHALYVLPGLHTQGEPAVKFRGFFINDENPATGNWAAKMFGPGKAPGYPGGLNHFYWEKVFEAALRMKANYIWPAVWGRAFGEDDPENHKTATRYGIVMGTSHEAPMMQGIEEWNRHVIPEVKDAAGNIITPKTDPYGGTGDWRFSVNSDALKEHWRKGIQRMVDEKIEGVVTLGMRGPGDVSLAPEDGIPLMEEIIESQRDILEELTGQDLTTIPQVWTLYKEIQGYWDAGIRVPDDVTVVWADDNWGNMKRLPQLGEEERAGGYGLYYHFDYVGGGRNYKWVDTTLLPNVWEQLHLAYSYGVNRLWVVNVGDFKNEELPLQFFLDYAWNPDRWPVERIGEWERQWTEQQFGAEHADIIADILHGYSLLQSDRKPELTNRKITVDYDLLVSEPTNTVPDPDTAAVTYDDSASPFSLTNYSELERVVEEWEALASQAEFAAKLLPHEAQDAYFQLVLYQVKATANLYALRLAGFKNRLYAEQGRAATNEMAQIAEARLQDDLALSYYYNHELAGGKWEGFQTQPHISYGAPGNPSWQQAEYQYNNIQEFIWPELVSIEVPAAAELGVAIDGASTYWTADGAGDESDATPVLPTFSRYQTQPEQYIEVFSRGSEPLEYTIEAELPVKCPSGWPADAPCRPWLTVYPSHGVVDKEVRATVRVDWVLAPTTYTDPETSQQRPLEFPLDIPITVTGSDGSSVVVTARVEDPRGIAWKPNRFIEANGYVSMEAEHYSRAIGAGDIFWKTLPHIGRTGAGVTPFPVTSEPQEPGGASPRLEYDLHLASSGEVTVWVYVSPRNNFQNWEEGLQYAVSIDNGAIQKVNTTYAIDLNGNGNKIWERHTSDNANIMRTKHTIAAPGDHVLKLWMVHPGVVVQKIVVDAGGVKESYLGPPESYWMGKGPQ
;
A
#
# COMPACT_ATOMS: atom_id res chain seq x y z
N MET A 1 29.49 13.23 -3.83
CA MET A 1 29.47 12.23 -2.73
C MET A 1 28.05 11.69 -2.41
N SER A 2 26.99 11.98 -3.19
CA SER A 2 25.59 11.80 -2.72
C SER A 2 24.88 10.47 -3.08
N TYR A 3 25.32 9.71 -4.07
CA TYR A 3 24.53 8.55 -4.55
C TYR A 3 24.74 7.23 -3.76
N ALA A 4 25.71 7.19 -2.83
CA ALA A 4 26.11 5.95 -2.15
C ALA A 4 25.46 5.71 -0.76
N ARG A 5 24.56 6.59 -0.31
CA ARG A 5 23.86 6.47 0.98
C ARG A 5 22.35 6.64 0.78
N ILE A 6 21.73 5.81 -0.05
CA ILE A 6 20.27 5.73 -0.09
C ILE A 6 19.90 4.37 0.50
N GLY A 7 19.59 4.38 1.80
CA GLY A 7 18.85 3.30 2.43
C GLY A 7 17.46 3.85 2.72
N ILE A 8 16.43 3.28 2.12
CA ILE A 8 15.05 3.59 2.48
C ILE A 8 14.89 3.31 3.98
N ARG A 9 14.28 4.25 4.71
CA ARG A 9 14.02 4.16 6.17
C ARG A 9 13.55 2.80 6.66
N LYS A 10 12.71 2.10 5.89
CA LYS A 10 12.11 0.82 6.24
C LYS A 10 13.01 -0.42 6.06
N GLY A 11 14.31 -0.25 5.81
CA GLY A 11 15.28 -1.35 5.85
C GLY A 11 15.62 -1.96 4.49
N ARG A 12 16.86 -1.68 4.03
CA ARG A 12 17.63 -2.30 2.93
C ARG A 12 16.92 -2.53 1.58
N ILE A 13 17.48 -1.83 0.60
CA ILE A 13 17.68 -2.28 -0.78
C ILE A 13 18.32 -3.70 -0.79
N ARG A 14 17.74 -4.70 -1.49
CA ARG A 14 18.41 -6.00 -1.68
C ARG A 14 19.75 -5.81 -2.40
N SER A 15 20.74 -6.67 -2.14
CA SER A 15 22.12 -6.56 -2.67
C SER A 15 22.23 -6.36 -4.19
N SER A 16 21.19 -6.75 -4.94
CA SER A 16 21.00 -6.54 -6.38
C SER A 16 21.07 -5.06 -6.81
N LEU A 17 20.43 -4.15 -6.08
CA LEU A 17 20.35 -2.73 -6.46
C LEU A 17 21.63 -1.93 -6.11
N VAL A 18 22.37 -2.33 -5.07
CA VAL A 18 23.65 -1.69 -4.70
C VAL A 18 24.67 -1.81 -5.85
N CYS A 19 24.58 -2.87 -6.66
CA CYS A 19 25.45 -3.09 -7.81
C CYS A 19 25.19 -2.11 -8.98
N LEU A 20 23.97 -1.56 -9.11
CA LEU A 20 23.61 -0.65 -10.19
C LEU A 20 24.08 0.80 -9.97
N LEU A 21 24.24 1.22 -8.71
CA LEU A 21 24.67 2.58 -8.35
C LEU A 21 26.20 2.75 -8.27
N LEU A 22 26.95 1.65 -8.20
CA LEU A 22 28.42 1.65 -8.11
C LEU A 22 29.13 2.28 -9.35
N PRO A 23 28.71 2.05 -10.61
CA PRO A 23 29.43 2.58 -11.78
C PRO A 23 29.32 4.12 -11.95
N LEU A 24 28.23 4.74 -11.46
CA LEU A 24 27.99 6.18 -11.59
C LEU A 24 28.82 7.01 -10.59
N SER A 25 29.26 6.41 -9.48
CA SER A 25 30.07 7.10 -8.46
C SER A 25 31.54 7.34 -8.86
N LEU A 26 32.05 6.62 -9.87
CA LEU A 26 33.45 6.69 -10.33
C LEU A 26 33.68 7.66 -11.51
N ALA A 27 32.63 8.19 -12.14
CA ALA A 27 32.76 9.03 -13.33
C ALA A 27 32.74 10.56 -13.04
N ALA A 28 32.53 10.99 -11.80
CA ALA A 28 32.40 12.40 -11.44
C ALA A 28 33.42 12.84 -10.37
N LEU A 29 34.67 13.04 -10.79
CA LEU A 29 35.68 13.82 -10.07
C LEU A 29 36.49 14.65 -11.07
N PRO A 30 36.26 15.97 -11.22
CA PRO A 30 37.28 16.87 -11.74
C PRO A 30 38.00 17.52 -10.55
N ALA A 31 39.24 17.12 -10.32
CA ALA A 31 40.13 17.87 -9.43
C ALA A 31 40.78 19.01 -10.22
N CYS A 32 40.68 20.23 -9.69
CA CYS A 32 41.35 21.43 -10.19
C CYS A 32 42.87 21.25 -10.26
N GLY A 33 43.47 21.69 -11.38
CA GLY A 33 44.92 21.83 -11.57
C GLY A 33 45.24 22.33 -12.98
N SER A 34 45.67 23.59 -13.06
CA SER A 34 45.99 24.38 -14.26
C SER A 34 47.22 23.91 -15.04
N ASP A 35 47.18 24.14 -16.36
CA ASP A 35 48.24 24.40 -17.34
C ASP A 35 49.45 23.45 -17.44
N GLY A 36 49.48 22.69 -18.55
CA GLY A 36 50.66 22.04 -19.11
C GLY A 36 50.40 21.54 -20.54
N GLU A 37 51.24 21.93 -21.50
CA GLU A 37 51.11 21.68 -22.94
C GLU A 37 50.94 20.19 -23.31
N LYS A 38 50.17 19.92 -24.38
CA LYS A 38 50.02 18.59 -25.00
C LYS A 38 51.36 18.13 -25.58
N GLY A 39 51.98 17.12 -24.95
CA GLY A 39 53.01 16.29 -25.57
C GLY A 39 52.40 15.12 -26.34
N ASP A 40 52.98 14.78 -27.50
CA ASP A 40 52.57 13.66 -28.35
C ASP A 40 52.62 12.31 -27.60
N PRO A 41 51.70 11.37 -27.91
CA PRO A 41 51.64 10.07 -27.23
C PRO A 41 52.85 9.20 -27.61
N GLY A 42 53.61 8.77 -26.59
CA GLY A 42 54.66 7.76 -26.74
C GLY A 42 54.10 6.36 -26.94
N GLU A 43 54.82 5.54 -27.71
CA GLU A 43 54.43 4.15 -28.02
C GLU A 43 54.30 3.27 -26.75
N PRO A 44 53.32 2.36 -26.69
CA PRO A 44 53.18 1.43 -25.57
C PRO A 44 54.31 0.40 -25.55
N GLY A 45 54.99 0.29 -24.40
CA GLY A 45 55.94 -0.80 -24.14
C GLY A 45 55.25 -2.17 -23.99
N PRO A 46 55.97 -3.28 -24.20
CA PRO A 46 55.39 -4.62 -24.20
C PRO A 46 54.93 -5.07 -22.81
N GLN A 47 53.82 -5.79 -22.79
CA GLN A 47 53.15 -6.35 -21.61
C GLN A 47 54.03 -7.43 -20.94
N GLY A 48 54.27 -7.29 -19.63
CA GLY A 48 54.99 -8.30 -18.84
C GLY A 48 54.17 -9.57 -18.61
N PRO A 49 54.81 -10.73 -18.35
CA PRO A 49 54.11 -12.00 -18.22
C PRO A 49 53.28 -12.11 -16.92
N PRO A 50 52.19 -12.91 -16.92
CA PRO A 50 51.31 -13.06 -15.76
C PRO A 50 51.99 -13.75 -14.56
N GLY A 51 51.67 -13.28 -13.35
CA GLY A 51 52.10 -13.92 -12.10
C GLY A 51 51.40 -15.28 -11.88
N ALA A 52 52.11 -16.21 -11.22
CA ALA A 52 51.62 -17.56 -10.97
C ALA A 52 50.44 -17.60 -9.98
N PRO A 53 49.45 -18.49 -10.18
CA PRO A 53 48.29 -18.61 -9.30
C PRO A 53 48.63 -19.19 -7.92
N GLY A 54 47.98 -18.66 -6.89
CA GLY A 54 48.09 -19.12 -5.51
C GLY A 54 47.47 -20.51 -5.29
N LYS A 55 48.03 -21.26 -4.33
CA LYS A 55 47.61 -22.64 -4.02
C LYS A 55 46.21 -22.68 -3.35
N PRO A 56 45.37 -23.69 -3.66
CA PRO A 56 44.08 -23.90 -2.99
C PRO A 56 44.24 -24.30 -1.52
N GLY A 57 43.34 -23.82 -0.66
CA GLY A 57 43.19 -24.27 0.73
C GLY A 57 42.60 -25.68 0.83
N GLY A 58 42.95 -26.39 1.90
CA GLY A 58 42.58 -27.80 2.13
C GLY A 58 41.10 -28.03 2.40
N GLN A 59 40.62 -29.21 2.02
CA GLN A 59 39.27 -29.75 2.23
C GLN A 59 38.96 -29.94 3.72
N GLY A 60 37.78 -29.50 4.16
CA GLY A 60 37.23 -29.82 5.49
C GLY A 60 36.64 -31.23 5.54
N ASP A 61 36.60 -31.81 6.75
CA ASP A 61 36.19 -33.19 7.00
C ASP A 61 34.70 -33.46 6.68
N PRO A 62 34.32 -34.69 6.27
CA PRO A 62 32.93 -35.04 5.98
C PRO A 62 32.11 -35.23 7.27
N GLY A 63 30.89 -34.69 7.29
CA GLY A 63 29.90 -34.98 8.33
C GLY A 63 29.30 -36.39 8.21
N ASP A 64 28.94 -36.99 9.34
CA ASP A 64 28.39 -38.35 9.43
C ASP A 64 27.07 -38.54 8.64
N PRO A 65 26.87 -39.73 8.03
CA PRO A 65 25.66 -40.04 7.28
C PRO A 65 24.47 -40.37 8.19
N GLY A 66 23.37 -39.63 8.03
CA GLY A 66 22.06 -39.98 8.59
C GLY A 66 21.50 -41.28 7.99
N ALA A 67 20.76 -42.02 8.80
CA ALA A 67 20.31 -43.39 8.54
C ALA A 67 19.47 -43.56 7.27
N ASN A 68 19.73 -44.66 6.56
CA ASN A 68 19.04 -45.12 5.36
C ASN A 68 17.53 -45.37 5.60
N GLY A 69 16.68 -44.67 4.85
CA GLY A 69 15.32 -45.13 4.56
C GLY A 69 15.37 -46.26 3.52
N GLY A 70 14.63 -47.34 3.77
CA GLY A 70 14.57 -48.51 2.88
C GLY A 70 13.89 -48.22 1.53
N PRO A 71 14.00 -49.13 0.55
CA PRO A 71 13.37 -48.98 -0.75
C PRO A 71 11.84 -49.11 -0.59
N GLY A 72 11.14 -47.99 -0.74
CA GLY A 72 9.67 -47.95 -0.78
C GLY A 72 9.13 -48.39 -2.14
N ASP A 73 8.02 -49.12 -2.10
CA ASP A 73 7.24 -49.65 -3.22
C ASP A 73 6.88 -48.62 -4.31
N PRO A 74 6.75 -49.04 -5.59
CA PRO A 74 6.20 -48.22 -6.65
C PRO A 74 4.66 -48.31 -6.63
N ALA A 75 3.98 -47.36 -5.99
CA ALA A 75 2.61 -46.91 -6.30
C ALA A 75 2.03 -46.06 -5.15
N ALA A 76 2.01 -44.74 -5.34
CA ALA A 76 0.99 -43.79 -4.88
C ALA A 76 1.37 -42.42 -5.46
N GLY A 77 0.53 -41.88 -6.34
CA GLY A 77 0.76 -40.58 -6.99
C GLY A 77 0.83 -39.47 -5.95
N ALA A 78 2.01 -38.85 -5.80
CA ALA A 78 2.13 -37.57 -5.14
C ALA A 78 1.71 -36.49 -6.15
N ALA A 79 0.61 -35.80 -5.88
CA ALA A 79 0.21 -34.60 -6.62
C ALA A 79 1.40 -33.62 -6.66
N ALA A 80 1.78 -33.17 -7.85
CA ALA A 80 2.73 -32.06 -7.96
C ALA A 80 1.96 -30.78 -7.63
N GLY A 81 2.43 -30.02 -6.64
CA GLY A 81 1.81 -28.76 -6.22
C GLY A 81 1.89 -27.66 -7.31
N PRO A 82 1.46 -26.43 -7.00
CA PRO A 82 1.23 -25.35 -7.98
C PRO A 82 2.53 -24.65 -8.47
N GLY A 83 3.60 -25.42 -8.67
CA GLY A 83 4.88 -24.97 -9.19
C GLY A 83 4.88 -24.79 -10.71
N LYS A 84 6.01 -24.33 -11.27
CA LYS A 84 6.19 -24.26 -12.72
C LYS A 84 6.20 -25.67 -13.33
N TYR A 85 5.31 -25.92 -14.28
CA TYR A 85 5.21 -27.23 -14.97
C TYR A 85 5.34 -27.16 -16.49
N VAL A 86 5.60 -25.97 -17.04
CA VAL A 86 6.00 -25.76 -18.43
C VAL A 86 7.50 -25.51 -18.51
N SER A 87 8.16 -26.11 -19.50
CA SER A 87 9.59 -25.98 -19.76
C SER A 87 9.84 -25.62 -21.21
N THR A 88 10.91 -24.86 -21.46
CA THR A 88 11.41 -24.59 -22.82
C THR A 88 12.35 -25.67 -23.33
N GLU A 89 12.63 -26.70 -22.52
CA GLU A 89 13.53 -27.79 -22.85
C GLU A 89 12.75 -29.10 -23.02
N GLY A 90 13.14 -29.90 -24.01
CA GLY A 90 12.61 -31.26 -24.17
C GLY A 90 13.08 -32.18 -23.03
N GLY A 91 12.47 -33.36 -22.93
CA GLY A 91 12.84 -34.33 -21.89
C GLY A 91 11.96 -35.58 -21.94
N ALA A 92 12.40 -36.63 -21.24
CA ALA A 92 11.63 -37.87 -21.16
C ALA A 92 10.26 -37.63 -20.52
N GLY A 93 9.20 -38.17 -21.13
CA GLY A 93 7.82 -38.05 -20.64
C GLY A 93 7.20 -36.65 -20.75
N ARG A 94 7.91 -35.66 -21.32
CA ARG A 94 7.34 -34.32 -21.53
C ARG A 94 6.43 -34.31 -22.76
N PHE A 95 5.31 -33.59 -22.66
CA PHE A 95 4.38 -33.40 -23.77
C PHE A 95 4.80 -32.19 -24.62
N PRO A 96 4.97 -32.30 -25.94
CA PRO A 96 5.40 -31.21 -26.82
C PRO A 96 4.22 -30.27 -27.11
N LEU A 97 4.00 -29.28 -26.24
CA LEU A 97 2.91 -28.32 -26.39
C LEU A 97 3.05 -27.48 -27.66
N ALA A 98 4.24 -26.99 -27.95
CA ALA A 98 4.53 -26.27 -29.18
C ALA A 98 6.01 -26.43 -29.55
N VAL A 99 6.33 -27.14 -30.63
CA VAL A 99 7.72 -27.47 -30.98
C VAL A 99 7.92 -27.39 -32.49
N GLY A 100 8.93 -26.65 -32.94
CA GLY A 100 9.29 -26.57 -34.35
C GLY A 100 8.17 -25.99 -35.23
N GLY A 101 7.39 -25.04 -34.69
CA GLY A 101 6.26 -24.40 -35.38
C GLY A 101 5.02 -25.29 -35.49
N LYS A 102 4.90 -26.35 -34.68
CA LYS A 102 3.74 -27.23 -34.64
C LYS A 102 3.13 -27.26 -33.25
N VAL A 103 1.81 -27.25 -33.19
CA VAL A 103 1.00 -27.36 -31.98
C VAL A 103 0.04 -28.53 -32.18
N PRO A 104 -0.08 -29.47 -31.23
CA PRO A 104 -1.13 -30.49 -31.25
C PRO A 104 -2.52 -29.84 -31.30
N PRO A 105 -3.50 -30.38 -32.04
CA PRO A 105 -4.84 -29.80 -32.09
C PRO A 105 -5.48 -29.77 -30.70
N LEU A 106 -6.15 -28.65 -30.40
CA LEU A 106 -6.98 -28.50 -29.21
C LEU A 106 -8.36 -29.05 -29.53
N VAL A 107 -8.83 -29.98 -28.71
CA VAL A 107 -10.11 -30.66 -28.89
C VAL A 107 -11.00 -30.37 -27.70
N VAL A 108 -12.24 -29.99 -27.98
CA VAL A 108 -13.27 -29.69 -26.99
C VAL A 108 -14.61 -30.28 -27.43
N SER A 109 -15.45 -30.67 -26.48
CA SER A 109 -16.81 -31.15 -26.78
C SER A 109 -17.73 -29.98 -27.12
N SER A 110 -18.51 -30.07 -28.19
CA SER A 110 -19.57 -29.10 -28.50
C SER A 110 -20.74 -29.14 -27.51
N ASP A 111 -20.86 -30.24 -26.74
CA ASP A 111 -21.81 -30.37 -25.63
C ASP A 111 -21.33 -29.67 -24.35
N ASP A 112 -20.08 -29.19 -24.27
CA ASP A 112 -19.55 -28.50 -23.09
C ASP A 112 -20.18 -27.10 -22.90
N HIS A 113 -19.82 -26.42 -21.83
CA HIS A 113 -20.26 -25.06 -21.54
C HIS A 113 -19.75 -24.06 -22.59
N GLU A 114 -20.56 -23.06 -22.96
CA GLU A 114 -20.13 -22.01 -23.91
C GLU A 114 -18.85 -21.28 -23.46
N GLY A 115 -18.67 -21.11 -22.14
CA GLY A 115 -17.46 -20.53 -21.57
C GLY A 115 -16.21 -21.39 -21.75
N VAL A 116 -16.36 -22.72 -21.80
CA VAL A 116 -15.27 -23.68 -22.06
C VAL A 116 -14.95 -23.72 -23.55
N LEU A 117 -15.94 -23.68 -24.42
CA LEU A 117 -15.70 -23.52 -25.86
C LEU A 117 -14.90 -22.22 -26.15
N ARG A 118 -15.29 -21.13 -25.51
CA ARG A 118 -14.65 -19.82 -25.63
C ARG A 118 -13.20 -19.81 -25.12
N VAL A 119 -12.92 -20.39 -23.94
CA VAL A 119 -11.56 -20.35 -23.36
C VAL A 119 -10.56 -21.18 -24.16
N VAL A 120 -11.01 -22.19 -24.90
CA VAL A 120 -10.15 -22.97 -25.81
C VAL A 120 -9.64 -22.09 -26.96
N ASP A 121 -10.48 -21.19 -27.49
CA ASP A 121 -10.05 -20.20 -28.49
C ASP A 121 -9.01 -19.22 -27.90
N ASP A 122 -9.18 -18.79 -26.64
CA ASP A 122 -8.19 -17.96 -25.96
C ASP A 122 -6.86 -18.69 -25.75
N LEU A 123 -6.89 -19.95 -25.32
CA LEU A 123 -5.70 -20.77 -25.13
C LEU A 123 -4.95 -20.99 -26.45
N ALA A 124 -5.67 -21.25 -27.55
CA ALA A 124 -5.08 -21.34 -28.88
C ALA A 124 -4.38 -20.04 -29.27
N ALA A 125 -5.06 -18.90 -29.07
CA ALA A 125 -4.49 -17.58 -29.35
C ALA A 125 -3.30 -17.24 -28.43
N ASP A 126 -3.30 -17.71 -27.18
CA ASP A 126 -2.19 -17.53 -26.23
C ASP A 126 -0.96 -18.36 -26.62
N ILE A 127 -1.15 -19.59 -27.09
CA ILE A 127 -0.07 -20.41 -27.66
C ILE A 127 0.53 -19.71 -28.89
N GLU A 128 -0.30 -19.18 -29.78
CA GLU A 128 0.16 -18.42 -30.95
C GLU A 128 0.91 -17.16 -30.53
N ARG A 129 0.38 -16.37 -29.58
CA ARG A 129 1.04 -15.17 -29.03
C ARG A 129 2.45 -15.46 -28.51
N VAL A 130 2.65 -16.60 -27.86
CA VAL A 130 3.94 -16.98 -27.25
C VAL A 130 4.90 -17.60 -28.27
N THR A 131 4.39 -18.37 -29.25
CA THR A 131 5.23 -19.26 -30.07
C THR A 131 5.24 -18.94 -31.57
N ASP A 132 4.38 -18.03 -32.02
CA ASP A 132 4.08 -17.73 -33.43
C ASP A 132 3.57 -18.96 -34.22
N ALA A 133 3.12 -20.01 -33.53
CA ALA A 133 2.56 -21.21 -34.13
C ALA A 133 1.04 -21.26 -33.91
N GLU A 134 0.28 -21.38 -35.00
CA GLU A 134 -1.18 -21.53 -34.96
C GLU A 134 -1.56 -22.88 -34.37
N ALA A 135 -2.57 -22.87 -33.51
CA ALA A 135 -3.15 -24.05 -32.92
C ALA A 135 -4.54 -24.31 -33.53
N GLU A 136 -4.74 -25.50 -34.11
CA GLU A 136 -6.04 -25.89 -34.65
C GLU A 136 -7.01 -26.21 -33.50
N VAL A 137 -8.19 -25.59 -33.49
CA VAL A 137 -9.27 -25.90 -32.54
C VAL A 137 -10.33 -26.74 -33.24
N VAL A 138 -10.62 -27.91 -32.69
CA VAL A 138 -11.53 -28.90 -33.26
C VAL A 138 -12.59 -29.29 -32.24
N LYS A 139 -13.79 -29.58 -32.72
CA LYS A 139 -14.93 -29.98 -31.88
C LYS A 139 -15.27 -31.44 -32.12
N ASP A 140 -15.53 -32.17 -31.02
CA ASP A 140 -16.07 -33.53 -30.96
C ASP A 140 -15.19 -34.66 -31.53
N GLU A 141 -14.38 -34.38 -32.56
CA GLU A 141 -13.60 -35.39 -33.28
C GLU A 141 -12.12 -35.02 -33.34
N ILE A 142 -11.26 -36.05 -33.39
CA ILE A 142 -9.81 -35.88 -33.52
C ILE A 142 -9.42 -35.89 -34.99
N PRO A 143 -8.60 -34.93 -35.46
CA PRO A 143 -8.12 -34.91 -36.84
C PRO A 143 -7.39 -36.19 -37.26
N ASP A 144 -7.63 -36.63 -38.50
CA ASP A 144 -6.97 -37.80 -39.07
C ASP A 144 -5.43 -37.70 -38.99
N GLY A 145 -4.81 -38.66 -38.31
CA GLY A 145 -3.35 -38.72 -38.17
C GLY A 145 -2.76 -37.86 -37.05
N ALA A 146 -3.58 -37.19 -36.24
CA ALA A 146 -3.14 -36.54 -35.01
C ALA A 146 -2.84 -37.59 -33.92
N THR A 147 -1.55 -37.85 -33.69
CA THR A 147 -1.09 -38.78 -32.63
C THR A 147 -0.93 -38.11 -31.27
N GLU A 148 -0.95 -36.78 -31.23
CA GLU A 148 -0.86 -35.97 -30.02
C GLU A 148 -1.98 -34.94 -30.04
N VAL A 149 -2.68 -34.73 -28.93
CA VAL A 149 -3.80 -33.77 -28.82
C VAL A 149 -3.81 -33.06 -27.47
N ILE A 150 -4.50 -31.92 -27.40
CA ILE A 150 -4.80 -31.23 -26.13
C ILE A 150 -6.31 -31.33 -25.92
N LEU A 151 -6.76 -31.98 -24.86
CA LEU A 151 -8.18 -32.12 -24.52
C LEU A 151 -8.54 -31.12 -23.42
N VAL A 152 -9.58 -30.33 -23.62
CA VAL A 152 -10.12 -29.43 -22.59
C VAL A 152 -11.60 -29.75 -22.40
N GLY A 153 -12.04 -29.91 -21.14
CA GLY A 153 -13.46 -30.09 -20.88
C GLY A 153 -13.86 -30.17 -19.41
N THR A 154 -15.16 -30.20 -19.19
CA THR A 154 -15.79 -30.27 -17.86
C THR A 154 -16.28 -31.68 -17.56
N LEU A 155 -16.03 -32.17 -16.33
CA LEU A 155 -16.53 -33.46 -15.87
C LEU A 155 -18.07 -33.51 -15.86
N GLY A 156 -18.63 -34.62 -16.33
CA GLY A 156 -20.07 -34.84 -16.46
C GLY A 156 -20.73 -34.06 -17.61
N LYS A 157 -19.94 -33.36 -18.43
CA LYS A 157 -20.41 -32.57 -19.56
C LYS A 157 -19.69 -32.91 -20.86
N SER A 158 -18.38 -33.17 -20.80
CA SER A 158 -17.57 -33.54 -21.96
C SER A 158 -17.47 -35.06 -22.08
N PRO A 159 -18.10 -35.69 -23.10
CA PRO A 159 -18.02 -37.14 -23.28
C PRO A 159 -16.58 -37.65 -23.48
N LEU A 160 -15.69 -36.80 -24.01
CA LEU A 160 -14.28 -37.11 -24.19
C LEU A 160 -13.54 -37.22 -22.86
N ILE A 161 -13.84 -36.33 -21.91
CA ILE A 161 -13.23 -36.35 -20.58
C ILE A 161 -13.83 -37.48 -19.73
N ASP A 162 -15.16 -37.64 -19.78
CA ASP A 162 -15.89 -38.66 -19.03
C ASP A 162 -15.42 -40.08 -19.42
N ALA A 163 -15.18 -40.34 -20.71
CA ALA A 163 -14.63 -41.62 -21.16
C ALA A 163 -13.23 -41.91 -20.57
N LEU A 164 -12.37 -40.89 -20.41
CA LEU A 164 -11.05 -41.05 -19.81
C LEU A 164 -11.12 -41.30 -18.30
N GLU A 165 -12.09 -40.70 -17.62
CA GLU A 165 -12.40 -40.98 -16.21
C GLU A 165 -12.92 -42.41 -16.05
N GLU A 166 -13.92 -42.81 -16.85
CA GLU A 166 -14.54 -44.15 -16.81
C GLU A 166 -13.53 -45.27 -17.07
N ASP A 167 -12.58 -45.06 -18.00
CA ASP A 167 -11.50 -45.99 -18.31
C ASP A 167 -10.36 -45.98 -17.27
N GLY A 168 -10.41 -45.08 -16.28
CA GLY A 168 -9.39 -44.94 -15.23
C GLY A 168 -8.05 -44.39 -15.73
N LYS A 169 -8.06 -43.66 -16.85
CA LYS A 169 -6.85 -43.07 -17.46
C LYS A 169 -6.56 -41.65 -16.96
N LEU A 170 -7.59 -40.93 -16.53
CA LEU A 170 -7.49 -39.60 -15.94
C LEU A 170 -7.73 -39.67 -14.42
N ASP A 171 -6.83 -39.10 -13.62
CA ASP A 171 -7.03 -39.02 -12.16
C ASP A 171 -7.76 -37.71 -11.82
N VAL A 172 -9.05 -37.85 -11.50
CA VAL A 172 -9.93 -36.74 -11.12
C VAL A 172 -10.23 -36.69 -9.63
N SER A 173 -9.53 -37.48 -8.80
CA SER A 173 -9.79 -37.56 -7.35
C SER A 173 -9.61 -36.21 -6.64
N GLY A 174 -8.74 -35.35 -7.19
CA GLY A 174 -8.52 -33.98 -6.73
C GLY A 174 -9.58 -32.97 -7.19
N VAL A 175 -10.52 -33.35 -8.06
CA VAL A 175 -11.40 -32.45 -8.84
C VAL A 175 -12.89 -32.82 -8.71
N SER A 176 -13.24 -34.10 -8.82
CA SER A 176 -14.63 -34.59 -8.78
C SER A 176 -15.39 -34.11 -7.53
N GLY A 177 -16.54 -33.46 -7.74
CA GLY A 177 -17.42 -32.93 -6.69
C GLY A 177 -16.92 -31.68 -5.95
N LYS A 178 -15.80 -31.09 -6.36
CA LYS A 178 -15.24 -29.87 -5.76
C LYS A 178 -15.68 -28.61 -6.50
N TRP A 179 -15.63 -27.47 -5.82
CA TRP A 179 -15.91 -26.18 -6.41
C TRP A 179 -14.70 -25.68 -7.22
N GLU A 180 -14.88 -25.41 -8.51
CA GLU A 180 -13.91 -24.73 -9.39
C GLU A 180 -12.49 -25.32 -9.44
N ALA A 181 -12.35 -26.60 -9.10
CA ALA A 181 -11.09 -27.31 -9.15
C ALA A 181 -10.80 -27.78 -10.58
N PHE A 182 -9.52 -27.99 -10.88
CA PHE A 182 -9.09 -28.53 -12.16
C PHE A 182 -7.85 -29.41 -12.02
N VAL A 183 -7.58 -30.20 -13.04
CA VAL A 183 -6.34 -30.95 -13.20
C VAL A 183 -5.82 -30.83 -14.63
N THR A 184 -4.52 -30.64 -14.76
CA THR A 184 -3.78 -30.78 -16.02
C THR A 184 -2.89 -32.02 -15.92
N GLN A 185 -3.09 -32.98 -16.82
CA GLN A 185 -2.41 -34.28 -16.80
C GLN A 185 -2.02 -34.73 -18.21
N ILE A 186 -0.84 -35.33 -18.35
CA ILE A 186 -0.47 -36.07 -19.57
C ILE A 186 -1.05 -37.49 -19.45
N VAL A 187 -1.84 -37.90 -20.44
CA VAL A 187 -2.45 -39.23 -20.55
C VAL A 187 -1.87 -39.96 -21.77
N GLU A 188 -1.34 -41.16 -21.55
CA GLU A 188 -0.83 -42.05 -22.59
C GLU A 188 -1.95 -42.96 -23.11
N ASP A 189 -1.94 -43.27 -24.40
CA ASP A 189 -2.96 -44.05 -25.10
C ASP A 189 -4.41 -43.62 -24.73
N PRO A 190 -4.75 -42.30 -24.78
CA PRO A 190 -6.03 -41.79 -24.29
C PRO A 190 -7.22 -42.41 -25.01
N MET A 191 -7.14 -42.55 -26.33
CA MET A 191 -8.15 -43.20 -27.16
C MET A 191 -7.52 -43.80 -28.41
N GLU A 192 -8.30 -44.59 -29.16
CA GLU A 192 -7.81 -45.26 -30.37
C GLU A 192 -7.26 -44.25 -31.38
N GLY A 193 -6.01 -44.47 -31.83
CA GLY A 193 -5.34 -43.63 -32.83
C GLY A 193 -4.57 -42.44 -32.27
N VAL A 194 -4.64 -42.17 -30.96
CA VAL A 194 -3.90 -41.11 -30.28
C VAL A 194 -2.90 -41.72 -29.31
N ASP A 195 -1.62 -41.36 -29.43
CA ASP A 195 -0.55 -41.85 -28.56
C ASP A 195 -0.55 -41.10 -27.23
N ARG A 196 -0.73 -39.77 -27.25
CA ARG A 196 -0.66 -38.91 -26.05
C ARG A 196 -1.67 -37.77 -26.08
N ALA A 197 -2.27 -37.48 -24.93
CA ALA A 197 -3.06 -36.26 -24.72
C ALA A 197 -2.54 -35.45 -23.54
N LEU A 198 -2.50 -34.13 -23.70
CA LEU A 198 -2.51 -33.22 -22.55
C LEU A 198 -3.97 -32.92 -22.21
N VAL A 199 -4.43 -33.37 -21.05
CA VAL A 199 -5.82 -33.24 -20.62
C VAL A 199 -5.95 -32.15 -19.57
N ILE A 200 -6.83 -31.19 -19.79
CA ILE A 200 -7.27 -30.17 -18.83
C ILE A 200 -8.73 -30.47 -18.50
N ALA A 201 -8.98 -30.95 -17.28
CA ALA A 201 -10.32 -31.31 -16.82
C ALA A 201 -10.73 -30.45 -15.62
N GLY A 202 -11.89 -29.80 -15.73
CA GLY A 202 -12.50 -29.01 -14.66
C GLY A 202 -13.63 -29.74 -13.95
N SER A 203 -13.83 -29.45 -12.65
CA SER A 203 -14.97 -29.96 -11.88
C SER A 203 -16.30 -29.34 -12.29
N ASP A 204 -16.24 -28.11 -12.80
CA ASP A 204 -17.33 -27.31 -13.33
C ASP A 204 -16.79 -26.38 -14.45
N GLN A 205 -17.69 -25.58 -15.05
CA GLN A 205 -17.35 -24.64 -16.12
C GLN A 205 -16.14 -23.75 -15.75
N ARG A 206 -16.10 -23.21 -14.53
CA ARG A 206 -15.04 -22.30 -14.10
C ARG A 206 -13.76 -23.04 -13.79
N GLY A 207 -13.82 -24.25 -13.24
CA GLY A 207 -12.66 -25.13 -13.10
C GLY A 207 -11.95 -25.36 -14.43
N ALA A 208 -12.70 -25.69 -15.49
CA ALA A 208 -12.11 -25.91 -16.82
C ALA A 208 -11.49 -24.62 -17.39
N ILE A 209 -12.15 -23.48 -17.20
CA ILE A 209 -11.64 -22.15 -17.59
C ILE A 209 -10.34 -21.81 -16.83
N PHE A 210 -10.30 -22.01 -15.52
CA PHE A 210 -9.11 -21.75 -14.71
C PHE A 210 -7.96 -22.68 -15.08
N GLY A 211 -8.23 -23.94 -15.42
CA GLY A 211 -7.21 -24.86 -15.92
C GLY A 211 -6.59 -24.40 -17.24
N ALA A 212 -7.41 -23.91 -18.18
CA ALA A 212 -6.92 -23.35 -19.44
C ALA A 212 -6.06 -22.08 -19.21
N TYR A 213 -6.54 -21.14 -18.37
CA TYR A 213 -5.76 -19.93 -18.08
C TYR A 213 -4.54 -20.17 -17.18
N ASP A 214 -4.54 -21.20 -16.34
CA ASP A 214 -3.33 -21.66 -15.64
C ASP A 214 -2.26 -22.06 -16.65
N LEU A 215 -2.61 -22.84 -17.69
CA LEU A 215 -1.68 -23.16 -18.77
C LEU A 215 -1.23 -21.90 -19.53
N SER A 216 -2.15 -20.97 -19.86
CA SER A 216 -1.80 -19.67 -20.49
C SER A 216 -0.77 -18.88 -19.65
N SER A 217 -0.95 -18.84 -18.33
CA SER A 217 0.00 -18.21 -17.42
C SER A 217 1.36 -18.92 -17.41
N GLN A 218 1.36 -20.25 -17.40
CA GLN A 218 2.58 -21.08 -17.38
C GLN A 218 3.40 -20.98 -18.67
N ILE A 219 2.76 -20.76 -19.82
CA ILE A 219 3.46 -20.52 -21.09
C ILE A 219 3.99 -19.08 -21.21
N GLY A 220 3.52 -18.15 -20.38
CA GLY A 220 4.03 -16.78 -20.29
C GLY A 220 3.09 -15.70 -20.80
N VAL A 221 1.77 -15.90 -20.73
CA VAL A 221 0.77 -14.85 -21.00
C VAL A 221 0.25 -14.28 -19.68
N SER A 222 0.46 -12.99 -19.46
CA SER A 222 -0.04 -12.28 -18.29
C SER A 222 -1.56 -12.09 -18.33
N PRO A 223 -2.27 -12.10 -17.17
CA PRO A 223 -3.64 -11.61 -17.05
C PRO A 223 -3.84 -10.19 -17.60
N LEU A 224 -2.78 -9.38 -17.60
CA LEU A 224 -2.76 -7.97 -17.98
C LEU A 224 -2.23 -7.73 -19.40
N TYR A 225 -2.09 -8.78 -20.23
CA TYR A 225 -1.58 -8.62 -21.62
C TYR A 225 -2.36 -7.58 -22.42
N TRP A 226 -3.66 -7.45 -22.15
CA TRP A 226 -4.51 -6.45 -22.75
C TRP A 226 -4.74 -5.25 -21.83
N TRP A 227 -4.91 -5.41 -20.51
CA TRP A 227 -5.21 -4.25 -19.65
C TRP A 227 -4.01 -3.35 -19.37
N ASP A 228 -2.79 -3.87 -19.52
CA ASP A 228 -1.55 -3.12 -19.28
C ASP A 228 -0.49 -3.41 -20.34
N ASP A 229 -0.92 -3.79 -21.53
CA ASP A 229 -0.06 -3.97 -22.71
C ASP A 229 1.14 -4.89 -22.45
N VAL A 230 1.00 -5.82 -21.49
CA VAL A 230 2.08 -6.73 -21.09
C VAL A 230 2.42 -7.65 -22.26
N PRO A 231 3.65 -7.59 -22.82
CA PRO A 231 3.99 -8.38 -23.98
C PRO A 231 4.04 -9.88 -23.61
N PRO A 232 3.45 -10.78 -24.42
CA PRO A 232 3.59 -12.22 -24.23
C PRO A 232 5.07 -12.63 -24.28
N GLN A 233 5.49 -13.49 -23.35
CA GLN A 233 6.91 -13.89 -23.27
C GLN A 233 7.27 -14.88 -24.37
N LYS A 234 7.84 -14.42 -25.48
CA LYS A 234 8.17 -15.27 -26.64
C LYS A 234 9.03 -16.49 -26.28
N LYS A 235 8.61 -17.68 -26.73
CA LYS A 235 9.33 -18.97 -26.57
C LYS A 235 9.35 -19.75 -27.88
N HIS A 236 10.49 -20.35 -28.21
CA HIS A 236 10.64 -21.17 -29.44
C HIS A 236 10.17 -22.61 -29.30
N ALA A 237 10.07 -23.10 -28.06
CA ALA A 237 9.57 -24.44 -27.75
C ALA A 237 8.93 -24.44 -26.37
N LEU A 238 7.84 -25.19 -26.23
CA LEU A 238 7.11 -25.39 -24.99
C LEU A 238 6.86 -26.88 -24.78
N TYR A 239 7.13 -27.34 -23.57
CA TYR A 239 6.91 -28.71 -23.12
C TYR A 239 6.21 -28.72 -21.76
N VAL A 240 5.18 -29.55 -21.61
CA VAL A 240 4.55 -29.79 -20.29
C VAL A 240 5.24 -30.96 -19.60
N LEU A 241 5.57 -30.79 -18.31
CA LEU A 241 6.18 -31.83 -17.49
C LEU A 241 5.16 -32.94 -17.15
N PRO A 242 5.58 -34.22 -17.03
CA PRO A 242 4.71 -35.28 -16.54
C PRO A 242 4.31 -35.07 -15.08
N GLY A 243 3.11 -35.52 -14.72
CA GLY A 243 2.55 -35.39 -13.38
C GLY A 243 1.10 -34.94 -13.39
N LEU A 244 0.54 -34.80 -12.18
CA LEU A 244 -0.76 -34.19 -11.93
C LEU A 244 -0.53 -32.75 -11.50
N HIS A 245 -0.95 -31.79 -12.31
CA HIS A 245 -0.81 -30.35 -12.02
C HIS A 245 -2.17 -29.78 -11.67
N THR A 246 -2.28 -29.20 -10.48
CA THR A 246 -3.52 -28.59 -9.98
C THR A 246 -3.18 -27.50 -8.97
N GLN A 247 -4.08 -26.52 -8.81
CA GLN A 247 -4.01 -25.55 -7.72
C GLN A 247 -4.93 -25.89 -6.53
N GLY A 248 -5.61 -27.05 -6.57
CA GLY A 248 -6.58 -27.45 -5.55
C GLY A 248 -7.93 -26.71 -5.69
N GLU A 249 -8.78 -26.84 -4.67
CA GLU A 249 -10.03 -26.09 -4.53
C GLU A 249 -9.72 -24.72 -3.91
N PRO A 250 -10.30 -23.60 -4.41
CA PRO A 250 -10.09 -22.28 -3.84
C PRO A 250 -10.60 -22.23 -2.39
N ALA A 251 -9.80 -21.63 -1.50
CA ALA A 251 -10.14 -21.47 -0.09
C ALA A 251 -11.33 -20.53 0.13
N VAL A 252 -11.53 -19.55 -0.77
CA VAL A 252 -12.67 -18.64 -0.77
C VAL A 252 -13.61 -18.93 -1.95
N LYS A 253 -14.90 -19.14 -1.65
CA LYS A 253 -15.88 -19.61 -2.65
C LYS A 253 -16.22 -18.57 -3.72
N PHE A 254 -16.58 -17.35 -3.32
CA PHE A 254 -16.81 -16.23 -4.24
C PHE A 254 -15.69 -15.19 -4.06
N ARG A 255 -14.96 -14.87 -5.13
CA ARG A 255 -13.75 -14.03 -5.09
C ARG A 255 -13.83 -13.02 -6.21
N GLY A 256 -13.72 -11.75 -5.87
CA GLY A 256 -14.10 -10.72 -6.81
C GLY A 256 -13.64 -9.33 -6.47
N PHE A 257 -14.07 -8.40 -7.31
CA PHE A 257 -13.86 -6.99 -7.13
C PHE A 257 -15.09 -6.18 -7.55
N PHE A 258 -15.13 -4.94 -7.07
CA PHE A 258 -16.14 -3.95 -7.36
C PHE A 258 -15.49 -2.82 -8.15
N ILE A 259 -15.96 -2.63 -9.39
CA ILE A 259 -15.64 -1.41 -10.16
C ILE A 259 -16.52 -0.30 -9.60
N ASN A 260 -15.94 0.71 -8.97
CA ASN A 260 -16.64 1.80 -8.31
C ASN A 260 -15.89 3.11 -8.52
N ASP A 261 -16.46 4.23 -8.08
CA ASP A 261 -15.81 5.54 -8.09
C ASP A 261 -15.32 5.93 -9.51
N GLU A 262 -15.98 5.36 -10.53
CA GLU A 262 -15.45 5.11 -11.88
C GLU A 262 -15.43 6.35 -12.79
N ASN A 263 -15.77 7.51 -12.21
CA ASN A 263 -15.75 8.79 -12.91
C ASN A 263 -14.68 9.69 -12.26
N PRO A 264 -13.86 10.40 -13.07
CA PRO A 264 -13.99 10.56 -14.52
C PRO A 264 -13.32 9.49 -15.39
N ALA A 265 -12.43 8.65 -14.85
CA ALA A 265 -11.51 7.83 -15.64
C ALA A 265 -12.21 6.77 -16.51
N THR A 266 -12.65 5.64 -15.93
CA THR A 266 -13.33 4.56 -16.66
C THR A 266 -14.55 5.08 -17.42
N GLY A 267 -15.30 5.98 -16.79
CA GLY A 267 -16.50 6.57 -17.34
C GLY A 267 -16.27 7.32 -18.66
N ASN A 268 -15.13 7.99 -18.82
CA ASN A 268 -14.76 8.67 -20.06
C ASN A 268 -14.05 7.74 -21.05
N TRP A 269 -13.15 6.89 -20.56
CA TRP A 269 -12.33 6.02 -21.40
C TRP A 269 -13.16 4.94 -22.10
N ALA A 270 -14.03 4.23 -21.36
CA ALA A 270 -14.74 3.07 -21.88
C ALA A 270 -15.63 3.42 -23.08
N ALA A 271 -16.32 4.56 -23.04
CA ALA A 271 -17.17 5.01 -24.14
C ALA A 271 -16.38 5.34 -25.41
N LYS A 272 -15.15 5.84 -25.29
CA LYS A 272 -14.26 6.11 -26.43
C LYS A 272 -13.71 4.81 -27.03
N MET A 273 -13.36 3.85 -26.19
CA MET A 273 -12.73 2.58 -26.61
C MET A 273 -13.75 1.56 -27.17
N PHE A 274 -14.91 1.41 -26.53
CA PHE A 274 -15.88 0.36 -26.84
C PHE A 274 -17.19 0.91 -27.45
N GLY A 275 -17.25 2.22 -27.68
CA GLY A 275 -18.47 2.91 -28.08
C GLY A 275 -19.44 3.15 -26.92
N PRO A 276 -20.54 3.89 -27.16
CA PRO A 276 -21.47 4.28 -26.12
C PRO A 276 -22.27 3.09 -25.57
N GLY A 277 -22.88 3.31 -24.41
CA GLY A 277 -23.95 2.47 -23.86
C GLY A 277 -25.09 2.28 -24.86
N LYS A 278 -25.79 1.14 -24.75
CA LYS A 278 -26.90 0.76 -25.65
C LYS A 278 -28.27 1.22 -25.14
N ALA A 279 -28.36 1.64 -23.87
CA ALA A 279 -29.56 2.25 -23.29
C ALA A 279 -29.90 3.62 -23.94
N PRO A 280 -31.15 3.83 -24.41
CA PRO A 280 -31.59 5.13 -24.92
C PRO A 280 -31.45 6.24 -23.87
N GLY A 281 -30.75 7.33 -24.22
CA GLY A 281 -30.55 8.47 -23.33
C GLY A 281 -29.35 8.37 -22.38
N TYR A 282 -28.65 7.22 -22.35
CA TYR A 282 -27.53 6.97 -21.44
C TYR A 282 -26.26 6.56 -22.21
N PRO A 283 -25.66 7.46 -23.02
CA PRO A 283 -24.49 7.12 -23.84
C PRO A 283 -23.23 6.79 -23.03
N GLY A 284 -23.17 7.18 -21.75
CA GLY A 284 -22.08 6.84 -20.83
C GLY A 284 -22.16 5.43 -20.22
N GLY A 285 -23.22 4.66 -20.48
CA GLY A 285 -23.37 3.30 -19.96
C GLY A 285 -22.27 2.34 -20.44
N LEU A 286 -21.91 1.36 -19.61
CA LEU A 286 -20.85 0.39 -19.91
C LEU A 286 -21.45 -0.84 -20.63
N ASN A 287 -21.04 -1.06 -21.88
CA ASN A 287 -21.58 -2.09 -22.75
C ASN A 287 -20.83 -3.43 -22.66
N HIS A 288 -21.36 -4.48 -23.31
CA HIS A 288 -20.81 -5.82 -23.13
C HIS A 288 -19.38 -5.97 -23.65
N PHE A 289 -18.92 -5.19 -24.63
CA PHE A 289 -17.54 -5.25 -25.12
C PHE A 289 -16.52 -4.79 -24.07
N TYR A 290 -16.89 -3.80 -23.24
CA TYR A 290 -16.09 -3.41 -22.08
C TYR A 290 -16.05 -4.55 -21.06
N TRP A 291 -17.22 -5.09 -20.72
CA TRP A 291 -17.34 -6.15 -19.73
C TRP A 291 -16.67 -7.45 -20.15
N GLU A 292 -16.64 -7.81 -21.44
CA GLU A 292 -15.85 -8.94 -21.94
C GLU A 292 -14.38 -8.82 -21.56
N LYS A 293 -13.80 -7.61 -21.63
CA LYS A 293 -12.40 -7.37 -21.22
C LYS A 293 -12.21 -7.42 -19.71
N VAL A 294 -13.14 -6.93 -18.93
CA VAL A 294 -13.11 -7.08 -17.46
C VAL A 294 -13.21 -8.56 -17.07
N PHE A 295 -14.15 -9.31 -17.66
CA PHE A 295 -14.40 -10.72 -17.35
C PHE A 295 -13.24 -11.62 -17.74
N GLU A 296 -12.59 -11.36 -18.88
CA GLU A 296 -11.38 -12.06 -19.29
C GLU A 296 -10.26 -11.89 -18.26
N ALA A 297 -9.99 -10.65 -17.84
CA ALA A 297 -8.97 -10.36 -16.83
C ALA A 297 -9.30 -10.98 -15.47
N ALA A 298 -10.55 -10.87 -15.03
CA ALA A 298 -11.04 -11.47 -13.79
C ALA A 298 -10.76 -12.97 -13.75
N LEU A 299 -11.15 -13.71 -14.80
CA LEU A 299 -10.94 -15.16 -14.86
C LEU A 299 -9.46 -15.54 -14.97
N ARG A 300 -8.64 -14.76 -15.70
CA ARG A 300 -7.18 -14.96 -15.75
C ARG A 300 -6.51 -14.76 -14.39
N MET A 301 -7.07 -13.91 -13.53
CA MET A 301 -6.68 -13.75 -12.12
C MET A 301 -7.43 -14.70 -11.15
N LYS A 302 -8.23 -15.64 -11.68
CA LYS A 302 -9.04 -16.62 -10.93
C LYS A 302 -10.15 -16.03 -10.05
N ALA A 303 -10.61 -14.81 -10.36
CA ALA A 303 -11.85 -14.26 -9.83
C ALA A 303 -13.07 -14.93 -10.49
N ASN A 304 -14.18 -14.98 -9.77
CA ASN A 304 -15.47 -15.48 -10.26
C ASN A 304 -16.65 -14.56 -9.94
N TYR A 305 -16.45 -13.49 -9.16
CA TYR A 305 -17.52 -12.63 -8.65
C TYR A 305 -17.25 -11.16 -8.99
N ILE A 306 -18.28 -10.43 -9.43
CA ILE A 306 -18.13 -9.00 -9.77
C ILE A 306 -19.34 -8.20 -9.27
N TRP A 307 -19.04 -7.05 -8.64
CA TRP A 307 -19.99 -5.95 -8.50
C TRP A 307 -19.75 -4.96 -9.64
N PRO A 308 -20.75 -4.67 -10.48
CA PRO A 308 -20.57 -3.77 -11.60
C PRO A 308 -20.61 -2.30 -11.15
N ALA A 309 -20.06 -1.41 -11.99
CA ALA A 309 -20.11 0.04 -11.84
C ALA A 309 -21.54 0.56 -11.57
N VAL A 310 -21.67 1.55 -10.68
CA VAL A 310 -22.98 2.05 -10.20
C VAL A 310 -23.17 3.56 -10.30
N TRP A 311 -22.13 4.38 -10.53
CA TRP A 311 -22.26 5.84 -10.54
C TRP A 311 -22.75 6.34 -11.91
N GLY A 312 -24.07 6.48 -12.04
CA GLY A 312 -24.74 6.76 -13.31
C GLY A 312 -24.75 5.55 -14.26
N ARG A 313 -24.39 4.36 -13.77
CA ARG A 313 -24.29 3.09 -14.52
C ARG A 313 -25.34 2.10 -14.02
N ALA A 314 -25.96 1.38 -14.94
CA ALA A 314 -26.98 0.39 -14.64
C ALA A 314 -26.70 -0.85 -15.48
N PHE A 315 -25.88 -1.77 -14.96
CA PHE A 315 -25.34 -2.93 -15.71
C PHE A 315 -26.37 -3.63 -16.60
N GLY A 316 -27.53 -4.02 -16.06
CA GLY A 316 -28.55 -4.74 -16.83
C GLY A 316 -29.31 -3.89 -17.86
N GLU A 317 -29.29 -2.56 -17.75
CA GLU A 317 -29.96 -1.66 -18.70
C GLU A 317 -28.99 -1.03 -19.70
N ASP A 318 -27.73 -0.76 -19.31
CA ASP A 318 -26.69 -0.15 -20.14
C ASP A 318 -26.46 -0.94 -21.43
N ASP A 319 -26.56 -2.27 -21.37
CA ASP A 319 -26.62 -3.15 -22.52
C ASP A 319 -27.35 -4.46 -22.18
N PRO A 320 -28.42 -4.83 -22.90
CA PRO A 320 -29.14 -6.10 -22.67
C PRO A 320 -28.26 -7.36 -22.80
N GLU A 321 -27.11 -7.30 -23.46
CA GLU A 321 -26.20 -8.45 -23.59
C GLU A 321 -25.25 -8.60 -22.39
N ASN A 322 -25.21 -7.65 -21.44
CA ASN A 322 -24.27 -7.66 -20.32
C ASN A 322 -24.39 -8.93 -19.44
N HIS A 323 -25.60 -9.29 -19.00
CA HIS A 323 -25.81 -10.49 -18.17
C HIS A 323 -25.55 -11.79 -18.92
N LYS A 324 -26.00 -11.88 -20.18
CA LYS A 324 -25.71 -13.04 -21.04
C LYS A 324 -24.21 -13.22 -21.26
N THR A 325 -23.48 -12.12 -21.40
CA THR A 325 -22.01 -12.13 -21.48
C THR A 325 -21.39 -12.63 -20.19
N ALA A 326 -21.85 -12.17 -19.02
CA ALA A 326 -21.40 -12.67 -17.72
C ALA A 326 -21.61 -14.18 -17.59
N THR A 327 -22.81 -14.69 -17.92
CA THR A 327 -23.12 -16.14 -17.91
C THR A 327 -22.22 -16.92 -18.86
N ARG A 328 -21.97 -16.41 -20.07
CA ARG A 328 -21.05 -17.03 -21.04
C ARG A 328 -19.64 -17.17 -20.47
N TYR A 329 -19.14 -16.15 -19.77
CA TYR A 329 -17.82 -16.18 -19.13
C TYR A 329 -17.82 -17.01 -17.83
N GLY A 330 -18.99 -17.27 -17.25
CA GLY A 330 -19.12 -17.92 -15.94
C GLY A 330 -18.91 -16.96 -14.78
N ILE A 331 -19.09 -15.65 -14.97
CA ILE A 331 -19.01 -14.67 -13.88
C ILE A 331 -20.30 -14.69 -13.08
N VAL A 332 -20.16 -14.91 -11.77
CA VAL A 332 -21.23 -14.75 -10.79
C VAL A 332 -21.44 -13.25 -10.56
N MET A 333 -22.66 -12.78 -10.80
CA MET A 333 -22.98 -11.36 -10.64
C MET A 333 -23.46 -11.06 -9.22
N GLY A 334 -22.97 -9.97 -8.67
CA GLY A 334 -23.53 -9.37 -7.47
C GLY A 334 -23.90 -7.91 -7.69
N THR A 335 -24.38 -7.29 -6.62
CA THR A 335 -24.63 -5.85 -6.54
C THR A 335 -24.09 -5.34 -5.22
N SER A 336 -23.67 -4.07 -5.18
CA SER A 336 -23.22 -3.45 -3.94
C SER A 336 -24.32 -3.48 -2.87
N HIS A 337 -23.93 -3.31 -1.60
CA HIS A 337 -24.80 -3.43 -0.43
C HIS A 337 -26.08 -2.55 -0.42
N GLU A 338 -26.14 -1.53 -1.28
CA GLU A 338 -27.25 -0.57 -1.36
C GLU A 338 -28.20 -0.87 -2.52
N ALA A 339 -27.86 -1.85 -3.35
CA ALA A 339 -28.52 -2.22 -4.58
C ALA A 339 -29.12 -3.64 -4.44
N PRO A 340 -30.20 -3.83 -3.65
CA PRO A 340 -30.70 -5.15 -3.33
C PRO A 340 -31.43 -5.81 -4.51
N MET A 341 -31.64 -7.12 -4.40
CA MET A 341 -32.53 -7.91 -5.28
C MET A 341 -32.14 -7.87 -6.77
N MET A 342 -30.83 -7.88 -7.05
CA MET A 342 -30.27 -7.85 -8.41
C MET A 342 -30.69 -6.61 -9.23
N GLN A 343 -30.94 -5.49 -8.54
CA GLN A 343 -31.24 -4.18 -9.14
C GLN A 343 -30.18 -3.16 -8.72
N GLY A 344 -29.45 -2.62 -9.70
CA GLY A 344 -28.54 -1.48 -9.45
C GLY A 344 -29.31 -0.23 -9.04
N ILE A 345 -28.71 0.64 -8.20
CA ILE A 345 -29.38 1.86 -7.71
C ILE A 345 -29.82 2.79 -8.86
N GLU A 346 -29.04 2.85 -9.94
CA GLU A 346 -29.39 3.65 -11.12
C GLU A 346 -30.55 3.06 -11.93
N GLU A 347 -30.85 1.77 -11.81
CA GLU A 347 -32.08 1.21 -12.39
C GLU A 347 -33.32 1.79 -11.71
N TRP A 348 -33.25 2.26 -10.46
CA TRP A 348 -34.32 3.04 -9.85
C TRP A 348 -34.25 4.51 -10.32
N ASN A 349 -33.08 5.15 -10.16
CA ASN A 349 -32.92 6.59 -10.39
C ASN A 349 -33.30 7.02 -11.82
N ARG A 350 -33.01 6.19 -12.84
CA ARG A 350 -33.32 6.47 -14.25
C ARG A 350 -34.81 6.51 -14.58
N HIS A 351 -35.65 5.86 -13.78
CA HIS A 351 -37.09 5.77 -14.04
C HIS A 351 -37.92 6.65 -13.10
N VAL A 352 -37.34 7.23 -12.06
CA VAL A 352 -38.02 8.21 -11.20
C VAL A 352 -38.19 9.53 -11.95
N ILE A 353 -39.43 10.03 -11.98
CA ILE A 353 -39.74 11.38 -12.48
C ILE A 353 -39.66 12.35 -11.29
N PRO A 354 -38.71 13.30 -11.29
CA PRO A 354 -38.51 14.21 -10.17
C PRO A 354 -39.68 15.18 -10.01
N GLU A 355 -39.83 15.74 -8.80
CA GLU A 355 -40.88 16.73 -8.57
C GLU A 355 -40.63 18.03 -9.35
N VAL A 356 -41.70 18.66 -9.84
CA VAL A 356 -41.64 19.99 -10.45
C VAL A 356 -41.93 21.03 -9.37
N LYS A 357 -41.01 21.98 -9.20
CA LYS A 357 -41.16 23.11 -8.26
C LYS A 357 -41.45 24.40 -9.01
N ASP A 358 -42.32 25.25 -8.45
CA ASP A 358 -42.52 26.61 -8.93
C ASP A 358 -41.32 27.52 -8.56
N ALA A 359 -41.33 28.77 -9.02
CA ALA A 359 -40.27 29.74 -8.73
C ALA A 359 -40.12 30.08 -7.23
N ALA A 360 -41.11 29.73 -6.40
CA ALA A 360 -41.07 29.87 -4.95
C ALA A 360 -40.61 28.58 -4.23
N GLY A 361 -40.26 27.53 -4.99
CA GLY A 361 -39.82 26.24 -4.45
C GLY A 361 -40.96 25.30 -4.04
N ASN A 362 -42.23 25.66 -4.30
CA ASN A 362 -43.36 24.80 -3.97
C ASN A 362 -43.51 23.69 -5.01
N ILE A 363 -43.73 22.47 -4.54
CA ILE A 363 -43.99 21.32 -5.41
C ILE A 363 -45.36 21.50 -6.09
N ILE A 364 -45.37 21.61 -7.42
CA ILE A 364 -46.58 21.71 -8.26
C ILE A 364 -46.88 20.41 -9.02
N THR A 365 -45.89 19.53 -9.16
CA THR A 365 -46.08 18.15 -9.62
C THR A 365 -45.24 17.27 -8.72
N PRO A 366 -45.86 16.32 -7.99
CA PRO A 366 -45.11 15.45 -7.09
C PRO A 366 -44.19 14.53 -7.88
N LYS A 367 -43.19 14.00 -7.19
CA LYS A 367 -42.35 12.92 -7.67
C LYS A 367 -43.20 11.66 -7.92
N THR A 368 -42.85 10.87 -8.94
CA THR A 368 -43.53 9.60 -9.26
C THR A 368 -42.54 8.56 -9.77
N ASP A 369 -42.88 7.28 -9.64
CA ASP A 369 -42.14 6.13 -10.23
C ASP A 369 -42.99 5.37 -11.27
N PRO A 370 -42.39 4.49 -12.10
CA PRO A 370 -43.12 3.71 -13.09
C PRO A 370 -44.10 2.68 -12.50
N TYR A 371 -44.08 2.46 -11.18
CA TYR A 371 -44.90 1.48 -10.48
C TYR A 371 -46.14 2.13 -9.82
N GLY A 372 -46.36 3.43 -10.04
CA GLY A 372 -47.51 4.17 -9.52
C GLY A 372 -47.34 4.68 -8.09
N GLY A 373 -46.11 4.65 -7.56
CA GLY A 373 -45.75 5.15 -6.25
C GLY A 373 -45.26 6.61 -6.23
N THR A 374 -44.64 6.97 -5.11
CA THR A 374 -44.15 8.32 -4.80
C THR A 374 -42.80 8.66 -5.41
N GLY A 375 -42.10 7.68 -6.01
CA GLY A 375 -40.72 7.80 -6.45
C GLY A 375 -39.68 7.91 -5.34
N ASP A 376 -40.08 7.82 -4.08
CA ASP A 376 -39.16 7.82 -2.95
C ASP A 376 -38.53 6.44 -2.76
N TRP A 377 -37.20 6.41 -2.59
CA TRP A 377 -36.47 5.21 -2.16
C TRP A 377 -36.63 4.99 -0.65
N ARG A 378 -37.86 4.95 -0.14
CA ARG A 378 -38.15 4.80 1.29
C ARG A 378 -39.20 3.74 1.51
N PHE A 379 -38.81 2.61 2.10
CA PHE A 379 -39.72 1.46 2.26
C PHE A 379 -40.98 1.81 3.07
N SER A 380 -40.84 2.58 4.15
CA SER A 380 -41.98 3.02 4.97
C SER A 380 -42.99 3.94 4.25
N VAL A 381 -42.65 4.46 3.07
CA VAL A 381 -43.48 5.39 2.29
C VAL A 381 -43.91 4.81 0.95
N ASN A 382 -43.06 3.98 0.33
CA ASN A 382 -43.19 3.54 -1.06
C ASN A 382 -43.00 2.02 -1.23
N SER A 383 -43.33 1.23 -0.20
CA SER A 383 -43.06 -0.22 -0.16
C SER A 383 -43.59 -0.98 -1.38
N ASP A 384 -44.83 -0.74 -1.81
CA ASP A 384 -45.42 -1.47 -2.95
C ASP A 384 -44.62 -1.28 -4.25
N ALA A 385 -44.21 -0.04 -4.55
CA ALA A 385 -43.40 0.28 -5.73
C ALA A 385 -41.98 -0.32 -5.63
N LEU A 386 -41.38 -0.30 -4.45
CA LEU A 386 -40.06 -0.91 -4.20
C LEU A 386 -40.10 -2.43 -4.33
N LYS A 387 -41.17 -3.08 -3.83
CA LYS A 387 -41.39 -4.51 -4.01
C LYS A 387 -41.52 -4.86 -5.49
N GLU A 388 -42.28 -4.11 -6.28
CA GLU A 388 -42.39 -4.34 -7.71
C GLU A 388 -41.07 -4.12 -8.46
N HIS A 389 -40.28 -3.11 -8.06
CA HIS A 389 -38.93 -2.90 -8.56
C HIS A 389 -38.01 -4.11 -8.28
N TRP A 390 -38.00 -4.62 -7.05
CA TRP A 390 -37.22 -5.81 -6.69
C TRP A 390 -37.68 -7.06 -7.43
N ARG A 391 -39.00 -7.23 -7.64
CA ARG A 391 -39.56 -8.32 -8.44
C ARG A 391 -39.01 -8.30 -9.87
N LYS A 392 -38.85 -7.12 -10.49
CA LYS A 392 -38.24 -6.99 -11.83
C LYS A 392 -36.81 -7.57 -11.86
N GLY A 393 -36.00 -7.30 -10.84
CA GLY A 393 -34.62 -7.80 -10.77
C GLY A 393 -34.54 -9.32 -10.63
N ILE A 394 -35.35 -9.90 -9.74
CA ILE A 394 -35.40 -11.36 -9.56
C ILE A 394 -36.04 -12.05 -10.78
N GLN A 395 -37.06 -11.46 -11.38
CA GLN A 395 -37.65 -11.98 -12.61
C GLN A 395 -36.60 -12.00 -13.73
N ARG A 396 -35.80 -10.94 -13.89
CA ARG A 396 -34.67 -10.90 -14.83
C ARG A 396 -33.66 -12.01 -14.53
N MET A 397 -33.30 -12.21 -13.25
CA MET A 397 -32.41 -13.29 -12.82
C MET A 397 -32.90 -14.68 -13.27
N VAL A 398 -34.20 -14.94 -13.14
CA VAL A 398 -34.82 -16.20 -13.57
C VAL A 398 -34.87 -16.32 -15.09
N ASP A 399 -35.37 -15.28 -15.77
CA ASP A 399 -35.60 -15.28 -17.22
C ASP A 399 -34.29 -15.41 -18.01
N GLU A 400 -33.25 -14.71 -17.56
CA GLU A 400 -31.93 -14.69 -18.20
C GLU A 400 -30.98 -15.77 -17.63
N LYS A 401 -31.42 -16.55 -16.64
CA LYS A 401 -30.64 -17.59 -15.96
C LYS A 401 -29.31 -17.06 -15.43
N ILE A 402 -29.37 -15.91 -14.75
CA ILE A 402 -28.21 -15.26 -14.17
C ILE A 402 -27.74 -16.07 -12.95
N GLU A 403 -26.47 -16.48 -12.94
CA GLU A 403 -25.83 -16.96 -11.72
C GLU A 403 -25.48 -15.74 -10.86
N GLY A 404 -26.23 -15.56 -9.75
CA GLY A 404 -26.14 -14.35 -8.94
C GLY A 404 -26.09 -14.64 -7.45
N VAL A 405 -25.46 -13.72 -6.70
CA VAL A 405 -25.57 -13.64 -5.24
C VAL A 405 -26.50 -12.47 -4.93
N VAL A 406 -27.68 -12.79 -4.38
CA VAL A 406 -28.75 -11.82 -4.16
C VAL A 406 -28.47 -10.98 -2.92
N THR A 407 -28.20 -9.69 -3.12
CA THR A 407 -28.08 -8.72 -2.02
C THR A 407 -29.43 -8.45 -1.37
N LEU A 408 -29.50 -8.62 -0.04
CA LEU A 408 -30.65 -8.32 0.81
C LEU A 408 -30.45 -7.02 1.59
N GLY A 409 -31.53 -6.56 2.22
CA GLY A 409 -31.58 -5.30 2.96
C GLY A 409 -31.84 -4.10 2.04
N MET A 410 -31.83 -2.90 2.61
CA MET A 410 -31.99 -1.65 1.87
C MET A 410 -31.42 -0.50 2.69
N ARG A 411 -30.64 0.39 2.06
CA ARG A 411 -30.24 1.66 2.67
C ARG A 411 -31.07 2.80 2.07
N GLY A 412 -31.54 3.72 2.90
CA GLY A 412 -32.36 4.86 2.48
C GLY A 412 -31.56 5.93 1.73
N PRO A 413 -32.21 6.85 1.00
CA PRO A 413 -31.54 7.90 0.25
C PRO A 413 -30.84 8.88 1.18
N GLY A 414 -29.61 9.25 0.83
CA GLY A 414 -28.84 10.31 1.51
C GLY A 414 -28.09 9.88 2.77
N ASP A 415 -27.78 8.59 2.94
CA ASP A 415 -26.95 8.08 4.05
C ASP A 415 -27.48 8.46 5.45
N VAL A 416 -28.80 8.63 5.60
CA VAL A 416 -29.41 8.98 6.90
C VAL A 416 -29.74 7.71 7.69
N SER A 417 -28.95 7.43 8.73
CA SER A 417 -29.18 6.34 9.66
C SER A 417 -30.45 6.58 10.50
N LEU A 418 -31.26 5.54 10.69
CA LEU A 418 -32.29 5.51 11.74
C LEU A 418 -31.67 5.02 13.05
N ALA A 419 -32.26 5.40 14.19
CA ALA A 419 -31.92 4.80 15.47
C ALA A 419 -32.32 3.31 15.47
N PRO A 420 -31.60 2.42 16.17
CA PRO A 420 -31.88 0.98 16.15
C PRO A 420 -33.34 0.60 16.46
N GLU A 421 -33.98 1.32 17.38
CA GLU A 421 -35.39 1.11 17.78
C GLU A 421 -36.40 1.28 16.63
N ASP A 422 -36.09 2.13 15.66
CA ASP A 422 -36.92 2.37 14.48
C ASP A 422 -36.39 1.61 13.25
N GLY A 423 -35.08 1.44 13.15
CA GLY A 423 -34.39 0.83 12.02
C GLY A 423 -34.50 -0.69 11.97
N ILE A 424 -34.40 -1.38 13.11
CA ILE A 424 -34.42 -2.85 13.19
C ILE A 424 -35.75 -3.43 12.68
N PRO A 425 -36.93 -3.01 13.18
CA PRO A 425 -38.20 -3.58 12.72
C PRO A 425 -38.45 -3.35 11.22
N LEU A 426 -38.04 -2.19 10.71
CA LEU A 426 -38.14 -1.88 9.28
C LEU A 426 -37.24 -2.78 8.43
N MET A 427 -36.01 -3.03 8.88
CA MET A 427 -35.07 -3.90 8.19
C MET A 427 -35.54 -5.36 8.19
N GLU A 428 -36.11 -5.84 9.29
CA GLU A 428 -36.73 -7.17 9.36
C GLU A 428 -37.87 -7.31 8.33
N GLU A 429 -38.78 -6.32 8.24
CA GLU A 429 -39.87 -6.30 7.25
C GLU A 429 -39.37 -6.27 5.80
N ILE A 430 -38.29 -5.51 5.54
CA ILE A 430 -37.64 -5.44 4.23
C ILE A 430 -37.09 -6.80 3.83
N ILE A 431 -36.31 -7.44 4.72
CA ILE A 431 -35.67 -8.73 4.43
C ILE A 431 -36.72 -9.83 4.26
N GLU A 432 -37.77 -9.85 5.09
CA GLU A 432 -38.89 -10.78 4.93
C GLU A 432 -39.57 -10.59 3.56
N SER A 433 -39.92 -9.36 3.20
CA SER A 433 -40.53 -9.05 1.90
C SER A 433 -39.66 -9.45 0.71
N GLN A 434 -38.35 -9.28 0.83
CA GLN A 434 -37.39 -9.68 -0.20
C GLN A 434 -37.31 -11.20 -0.36
N ARG A 435 -37.30 -11.94 0.75
CA ARG A 435 -37.29 -13.41 0.73
C ARG A 435 -38.59 -13.99 0.18
N ASP A 436 -39.74 -13.39 0.49
CA ASP A 436 -41.03 -13.78 -0.10
C ASP A 436 -41.01 -13.64 -1.63
N ILE A 437 -40.51 -12.51 -2.14
CA ILE A 437 -40.35 -12.28 -3.59
C ILE A 437 -39.43 -13.33 -4.21
N LEU A 438 -38.31 -13.63 -3.53
CA LEU A 438 -37.32 -14.58 -4.02
C LEU A 438 -37.89 -15.99 -4.10
N GLU A 439 -38.60 -16.46 -3.06
CA GLU A 439 -39.26 -17.76 -3.05
C GLU A 439 -40.34 -17.85 -4.13
N GLU A 440 -41.19 -16.83 -4.24
CA GLU A 440 -42.31 -16.81 -5.19
C GLU A 440 -41.86 -16.88 -6.65
N LEU A 441 -40.87 -16.07 -7.03
CA LEU A 441 -40.45 -15.95 -8.43
C LEU A 441 -39.49 -17.06 -8.87
N THR A 442 -38.64 -17.56 -7.97
CA THR A 442 -37.69 -18.63 -8.31
C THR A 442 -38.32 -20.00 -8.19
N GLY A 443 -39.29 -20.19 -7.29
CA GLY A 443 -39.88 -21.49 -6.95
C GLY A 443 -38.87 -22.49 -6.34
N GLN A 444 -37.73 -22.00 -5.86
CA GLN A 444 -36.64 -22.79 -5.29
C GLN A 444 -36.59 -22.66 -3.77
N ASP A 445 -35.96 -23.63 -3.11
CA ASP A 445 -35.65 -23.53 -1.69
C ASP A 445 -34.67 -22.37 -1.47
N LEU A 446 -35.06 -21.39 -0.65
CA LEU A 446 -34.24 -20.21 -0.34
C LEU A 446 -32.83 -20.59 0.14
N THR A 447 -32.68 -21.71 0.86
CA THR A 447 -31.38 -22.17 1.36
C THR A 447 -30.41 -22.60 0.26
N THR A 448 -30.91 -22.79 -0.97
CA THR A 448 -30.11 -23.12 -2.16
C THR A 448 -29.76 -21.91 -3.00
N ILE A 449 -30.37 -20.75 -2.74
CA ILE A 449 -30.14 -19.50 -3.47
C ILE A 449 -29.11 -18.66 -2.70
N PRO A 450 -27.94 -18.35 -3.27
CA PRO A 450 -26.95 -17.52 -2.61
C PRO A 450 -27.53 -16.13 -2.30
N GLN A 451 -27.59 -15.80 -1.02
CA GLN A 451 -28.06 -14.52 -0.50
C GLN A 451 -26.97 -13.89 0.36
N VAL A 452 -26.88 -12.57 0.33
CA VAL A 452 -25.90 -11.83 1.12
C VAL A 452 -26.52 -10.64 1.82
N TRP A 453 -26.09 -10.37 3.04
CA TRP A 453 -26.35 -9.11 3.72
C TRP A 453 -25.03 -8.50 4.20
N THR A 454 -24.72 -7.30 3.70
CA THR A 454 -23.45 -6.61 4.01
C THR A 454 -23.66 -5.64 5.16
N LEU A 455 -22.90 -5.83 6.24
CA LEU A 455 -22.95 -5.01 7.44
C LEU A 455 -22.12 -3.74 7.26
N TYR A 456 -22.60 -2.85 6.41
CA TYR A 456 -21.90 -1.61 6.06
C TYR A 456 -22.34 -0.42 6.93
N LYS A 457 -21.37 0.38 7.40
CA LYS A 457 -21.59 1.59 8.20
C LYS A 457 -22.57 1.37 9.37
N GLU A 458 -23.73 2.01 9.36
CA GLU A 458 -24.75 1.96 10.43
C GLU A 458 -25.40 0.57 10.61
N ILE A 459 -25.43 -0.25 9.56
CA ILE A 459 -26.03 -1.60 9.62
C ILE A 459 -25.27 -2.49 10.59
N GLN A 460 -23.96 -2.27 10.72
CA GLN A 460 -23.15 -2.93 11.75
C GLN A 460 -23.62 -2.58 13.17
N GLY A 461 -24.06 -1.34 13.41
CA GLY A 461 -24.63 -0.92 14.69
C GLY A 461 -25.95 -1.64 15.01
N TYR A 462 -26.77 -1.93 13.99
CA TYR A 462 -27.97 -2.76 14.19
C TYR A 462 -27.62 -4.20 14.55
N TRP A 463 -26.58 -4.76 13.92
CA TRP A 463 -26.07 -6.09 14.27
C TRP A 463 -25.58 -6.13 15.73
N ASP A 464 -24.80 -5.13 16.15
CA ASP A 464 -24.34 -5.01 17.54
C ASP A 464 -25.53 -4.85 18.51
N ALA A 465 -26.63 -4.23 18.08
CA ALA A 465 -27.89 -4.10 18.84
C ALA A 465 -28.80 -5.35 18.80
N GLY A 466 -28.45 -6.39 18.03
CA GLY A 466 -29.07 -7.72 18.11
C GLY A 466 -29.88 -8.19 16.90
N ILE A 467 -30.01 -7.40 15.82
CA ILE A 467 -30.65 -7.91 14.59
C ILE A 467 -29.84 -9.08 14.01
N ARG A 468 -30.51 -10.10 13.50
CA ARG A 468 -29.87 -11.25 12.83
C ARG A 468 -30.66 -11.61 11.57
N VAL A 469 -29.98 -12.25 10.61
CA VAL A 469 -30.59 -12.81 9.39
C VAL A 469 -30.71 -14.33 9.46
N PRO A 470 -31.57 -14.95 8.64
CA PRO A 470 -31.64 -16.40 8.51
C PRO A 470 -30.27 -17.04 8.26
N ASP A 471 -30.07 -18.26 8.77
CA ASP A 471 -28.76 -18.90 8.85
C ASP A 471 -28.08 -19.16 7.49
N ASP A 472 -28.88 -19.34 6.44
CA ASP A 472 -28.45 -19.52 5.06
C ASP A 472 -27.87 -18.25 4.39
N VAL A 473 -28.13 -17.06 4.95
CA VAL A 473 -27.65 -15.79 4.39
C VAL A 473 -26.18 -15.57 4.77
N THR A 474 -25.33 -15.34 3.76
CA THR A 474 -23.94 -14.92 3.98
C THR A 474 -23.92 -13.53 4.60
N VAL A 475 -23.22 -13.38 5.72
CA VAL A 475 -22.99 -12.08 6.36
C VAL A 475 -21.65 -11.53 5.91
N VAL A 476 -21.64 -10.39 5.22
CA VAL A 476 -20.41 -9.73 4.75
C VAL A 476 -19.99 -8.65 5.73
N TRP A 477 -18.77 -8.78 6.25
CA TRP A 477 -18.11 -7.78 7.08
C TRP A 477 -17.36 -6.80 6.19
N ALA A 478 -17.62 -5.51 6.37
CA ALA A 478 -16.86 -4.48 5.69
C ALA A 478 -15.61 -4.07 6.50
N ASP A 479 -14.56 -3.67 5.80
CA ASP A 479 -13.53 -2.83 6.38
C ASP A 479 -14.07 -1.42 6.69
N ASP A 480 -13.21 -0.54 7.17
CA ASP A 480 -13.53 0.85 7.46
C ASP A 480 -13.39 1.76 6.24
N ASN A 481 -13.37 1.22 5.02
CA ASN A 481 -13.06 1.90 3.77
C ASN A 481 -11.60 2.35 3.63
N TRP A 482 -10.72 1.99 4.55
CA TRP A 482 -9.28 2.31 4.52
C TRP A 482 -8.42 1.06 4.73
N GLY A 483 -9.00 -0.12 4.47
CA GLY A 483 -8.31 -1.39 4.56
C GLY A 483 -8.21 -1.96 5.98
N ASN A 484 -9.01 -1.53 6.97
CA ASN A 484 -9.00 -2.11 8.32
C ASN A 484 -10.35 -2.73 8.68
N MET A 485 -10.39 -4.04 8.90
CA MET A 485 -11.61 -4.79 9.24
C MET A 485 -12.27 -4.22 10.50
N LYS A 486 -13.55 -3.81 10.39
CA LYS A 486 -14.29 -3.20 11.52
C LYS A 486 -14.69 -4.22 12.57
N ARG A 487 -15.18 -5.37 12.11
CA ARG A 487 -15.74 -6.48 12.88
C ARG A 487 -15.45 -7.79 12.17
N LEU A 488 -15.41 -8.85 12.96
CA LEU A 488 -15.28 -10.23 12.50
C LEU A 488 -16.21 -11.13 13.33
N PRO A 489 -16.47 -12.36 12.85
CA PRO A 489 -17.22 -13.35 13.61
C PRO A 489 -16.65 -13.56 15.02
N GLN A 490 -17.50 -13.86 15.99
CA GLN A 490 -17.05 -14.17 17.34
C GLN A 490 -16.42 -15.58 17.35
N LEU A 491 -15.30 -15.74 18.05
CA LEU A 491 -14.68 -17.05 18.20
C LEU A 491 -15.54 -17.98 19.05
N GLY A 492 -15.63 -19.25 18.64
CA GLY A 492 -16.36 -20.28 19.36
C GLY A 492 -17.87 -20.28 19.16
N GLU A 493 -18.42 -19.33 18.39
CA GLU A 493 -19.80 -19.43 17.90
C GLU A 493 -19.94 -20.52 16.82
N GLU A 494 -21.13 -21.10 16.70
CA GLU A 494 -21.42 -22.07 15.64
C GLU A 494 -21.34 -21.39 14.26
N GLU A 495 -20.67 -22.05 13.32
CA GLU A 495 -20.56 -21.54 11.96
C GLU A 495 -21.94 -21.55 11.30
N ARG A 496 -22.32 -20.39 10.73
CA ARG A 496 -23.58 -20.23 10.00
C ARG A 496 -23.52 -20.99 8.68
N ALA A 497 -24.63 -21.60 8.24
CA ALA A 497 -24.70 -22.30 6.96
C ALA A 497 -24.34 -21.39 5.76
N GLY A 498 -24.76 -20.13 5.82
CA GLY A 498 -24.43 -19.08 4.87
C GLY A 498 -22.97 -18.61 4.93
N GLY A 499 -22.25 -18.90 6.01
CA GLY A 499 -20.87 -18.45 6.23
C GLY A 499 -20.71 -16.93 6.29
N TYR A 500 -19.46 -16.48 6.22
CA TYR A 500 -19.09 -15.07 6.30
C TYR A 500 -18.29 -14.60 5.09
N GLY A 501 -18.49 -13.35 4.72
CA GLY A 501 -17.73 -12.69 3.66
C GLY A 501 -17.06 -11.38 4.10
N LEU A 502 -16.32 -10.78 3.17
CA LEU A 502 -15.49 -9.60 3.36
C LEU A 502 -15.71 -8.62 2.20
N TYR A 503 -15.92 -7.35 2.54
CA TYR A 503 -15.86 -6.22 1.62
C TYR A 503 -14.70 -5.30 2.02
N TYR A 504 -13.73 -5.10 1.13
CA TYR A 504 -12.47 -4.37 1.37
C TYR A 504 -12.29 -3.22 0.37
N HIS A 505 -11.37 -2.28 0.63
CA HIS A 505 -11.12 -1.14 -0.25
C HIS A 505 -9.65 -0.95 -0.63
N PHE A 506 -9.40 -0.77 -1.93
CA PHE A 506 -8.18 -0.19 -2.50
C PHE A 506 -8.40 1.21 -3.10
N ASP A 507 -9.67 1.61 -3.29
CA ASP A 507 -10.11 2.95 -3.69
C ASP A 507 -11.30 3.38 -2.82
N TYR A 508 -11.47 4.68 -2.57
CA TYR A 508 -12.61 5.18 -1.80
C TYR A 508 -12.97 6.65 -2.06
N VAL A 509 -14.27 6.91 -2.13
CA VAL A 509 -14.88 8.25 -1.98
C VAL A 509 -15.55 8.41 -0.61
N GLY A 510 -15.02 9.29 0.25
CA GLY A 510 -15.67 9.64 1.51
C GLY A 510 -14.76 10.25 2.58
N GLY A 511 -15.11 9.96 3.85
CA GLY A 511 -14.49 10.53 5.05
C GLY A 511 -12.99 10.25 5.16
N GLY A 512 -12.28 11.11 5.89
CA GLY A 512 -10.81 11.13 5.92
C GLY A 512 -10.21 11.90 4.74
N ARG A 513 -10.60 11.54 3.50
CA ARG A 513 -10.39 12.20 2.19
C ARG A 513 -10.40 11.11 1.12
N ASN A 514 -10.88 11.43 -0.08
CA ASN A 514 -10.82 10.49 -1.21
C ASN A 514 -9.36 10.04 -1.50
N TYR A 515 -9.18 8.79 -1.91
CA TYR A 515 -7.95 8.30 -2.51
C TYR A 515 -8.31 7.51 -3.77
N LYS A 516 -7.92 8.04 -4.94
CA LYS A 516 -8.51 7.67 -6.23
C LYS A 516 -7.55 7.60 -7.42
N TRP A 517 -6.33 8.10 -7.24
CA TRP A 517 -5.48 8.44 -8.39
C TRP A 517 -4.54 7.30 -8.82
N VAL A 518 -3.77 6.76 -7.87
CA VAL A 518 -2.76 5.71 -8.06
C VAL A 518 -2.84 4.71 -6.91
N ASP A 519 -2.28 3.51 -7.10
CA ASP A 519 -2.19 2.49 -6.03
C ASP A 519 -1.68 3.12 -4.74
N THR A 520 -2.36 2.84 -3.64
CA THR A 520 -1.95 3.31 -2.31
C THR A 520 -1.79 2.20 -1.28
N THR A 521 -1.72 0.97 -1.75
CA THR A 521 -1.84 -0.26 -0.97
C THR A 521 -0.47 -0.81 -0.57
N LEU A 522 -0.38 -1.35 0.65
CA LEU A 522 0.81 -2.02 1.17
C LEU A 522 0.52 -3.50 1.38
N LEU A 523 1.18 -4.40 0.65
CA LEU A 523 0.87 -5.83 0.70
C LEU A 523 0.98 -6.47 2.10
N PRO A 524 1.98 -6.14 2.96
CA PRO A 524 1.97 -6.58 4.35
C PRO A 524 0.71 -6.19 5.14
N ASN A 525 0.11 -5.01 4.88
CA ASN A 525 -1.16 -4.61 5.49
C ASN A 525 -2.31 -5.45 4.96
N VAL A 526 -2.39 -5.64 3.64
CA VAL A 526 -3.43 -6.48 3.00
C VAL A 526 -3.35 -7.90 3.53
N TRP A 527 -2.16 -8.50 3.52
CA TRP A 527 -1.94 -9.85 4.05
C TRP A 527 -2.41 -9.97 5.49
N GLU A 528 -2.06 -9.01 6.36
CA GLU A 528 -2.41 -9.09 7.78
C GLU A 528 -3.94 -9.04 7.98
N GLN A 529 -4.65 -8.21 7.23
CA GLN A 529 -6.11 -8.10 7.32
C GLN A 529 -6.85 -9.28 6.68
N LEU A 530 -6.38 -9.78 5.53
CA LEU A 530 -6.93 -10.99 4.91
C LEU A 530 -6.66 -12.24 5.74
N HIS A 531 -5.45 -12.35 6.33
CA HIS A 531 -5.11 -13.44 7.24
C HIS A 531 -5.94 -13.40 8.51
N LEU A 532 -6.17 -12.20 9.06
CA LEU A 532 -7.08 -12.00 10.19
C LEU A 532 -8.49 -12.47 9.82
N ALA A 533 -9.09 -11.98 8.73
CA ALA A 533 -10.44 -12.37 8.31
C ALA A 533 -10.55 -13.89 8.07
N TYR A 534 -9.61 -14.48 7.33
CA TYR A 534 -9.60 -15.91 7.04
C TYR A 534 -9.48 -16.77 8.30
N SER A 535 -8.62 -16.38 9.25
CA SER A 535 -8.45 -17.10 10.53
C SER A 535 -9.69 -17.08 11.41
N TYR A 536 -10.60 -16.13 11.16
CA TYR A 536 -11.90 -16.00 11.82
C TYR A 536 -13.05 -16.64 11.01
N GLY A 537 -12.74 -17.48 10.02
CA GLY A 537 -13.73 -18.21 9.24
C GLY A 537 -14.42 -17.39 8.14
N VAL A 538 -13.90 -16.22 7.79
CA VAL A 538 -14.42 -15.40 6.69
C VAL A 538 -13.87 -15.94 5.38
N ASN A 539 -14.57 -16.90 4.76
CA ASN A 539 -14.11 -17.60 3.56
C ASN A 539 -15.24 -17.83 2.50
N ARG A 540 -16.45 -17.29 2.71
CA ARG A 540 -17.55 -17.53 1.77
C ARG A 540 -17.49 -16.60 0.56
N LEU A 541 -17.32 -15.30 0.78
CA LEU A 541 -17.38 -14.28 -0.28
C LEU A 541 -16.42 -13.15 0.03
N TRP A 542 -15.45 -12.91 -0.84
CA TRP A 542 -14.53 -11.78 -0.73
C TRP A 542 -14.67 -10.88 -1.97
N VAL A 543 -14.88 -9.59 -1.73
CA VAL A 543 -14.95 -8.56 -2.77
C VAL A 543 -14.17 -7.33 -2.32
N VAL A 544 -13.41 -6.73 -3.23
CA VAL A 544 -12.63 -5.51 -2.97
C VAL A 544 -13.00 -4.39 -3.93
N ASN A 545 -13.20 -3.17 -3.44
CA ASN A 545 -13.32 -1.98 -4.29
C ASN A 545 -11.97 -1.67 -4.93
N VAL A 546 -11.92 -1.65 -6.26
CA VAL A 546 -10.73 -1.39 -7.08
C VAL A 546 -10.84 -0.09 -7.89
N GLY A 547 -11.78 0.78 -7.54
CA GLY A 547 -12.03 2.02 -8.26
C GLY A 547 -12.28 1.74 -9.75
N ASP A 548 -11.41 2.31 -10.57
CA ASP A 548 -11.39 2.22 -12.03
C ASP A 548 -10.80 0.91 -12.60
N PHE A 549 -10.56 -0.11 -11.76
CA PHE A 549 -9.81 -1.35 -12.05
C PHE A 549 -8.31 -1.12 -12.32
N LYS A 550 -7.96 -0.25 -13.27
CA LYS A 550 -6.55 0.15 -13.47
C LYS A 550 -6.07 0.99 -12.29
N ASN A 551 -4.76 0.97 -12.08
CA ASN A 551 -4.04 1.51 -10.93
C ASN A 551 -4.07 0.61 -9.68
N GLU A 552 -4.77 -0.53 -9.69
CA GLU A 552 -4.84 -1.46 -8.54
C GLU A 552 -4.51 -2.91 -8.94
N GLU A 553 -3.78 -3.10 -10.04
CA GLU A 553 -3.57 -4.41 -10.66
C GLU A 553 -2.75 -5.36 -9.77
N LEU A 554 -1.67 -4.85 -9.17
CA LEU A 554 -0.80 -5.59 -8.26
C LEU A 554 -1.53 -6.01 -6.98
N PRO A 555 -2.16 -5.10 -6.20
CA PRO A 555 -2.87 -5.51 -4.99
C PRO A 555 -4.11 -6.37 -5.28
N LEU A 556 -4.81 -6.15 -6.40
CA LEU A 556 -5.93 -7.01 -6.82
C LEU A 556 -5.48 -8.45 -7.09
N GLN A 557 -4.40 -8.64 -7.84
CA GLN A 557 -3.91 -9.99 -8.12
C GLN A 557 -3.44 -10.69 -6.85
N PHE A 558 -2.80 -9.97 -5.92
CA PHE A 558 -2.43 -10.52 -4.61
C PHE A 558 -3.66 -10.95 -3.80
N PHE A 559 -4.69 -10.10 -3.74
CA PHE A 559 -5.95 -10.39 -3.06
C PHE A 559 -6.58 -11.68 -3.56
N LEU A 560 -6.65 -11.86 -4.89
CA LEU A 560 -7.24 -13.04 -5.52
C LEU A 560 -6.37 -14.30 -5.35
N ASP A 561 -5.05 -14.18 -5.47
CA ASP A 561 -4.12 -15.29 -5.24
C ASP A 561 -4.12 -15.75 -3.78
N TYR A 562 -4.23 -14.81 -2.83
CA TYR A 562 -4.37 -15.11 -1.41
C TYR A 562 -5.72 -15.78 -1.13
N ALA A 563 -6.83 -15.26 -1.69
CA ALA A 563 -8.16 -15.85 -1.58
C ALA A 563 -8.24 -17.29 -2.15
N TRP A 564 -7.41 -17.61 -3.15
CA TRP A 564 -7.32 -18.96 -3.70
C TRP A 564 -6.63 -19.92 -2.71
N ASN A 565 -5.49 -19.53 -2.13
CA ASN A 565 -4.72 -20.39 -1.21
C ASN A 565 -3.93 -19.56 -0.18
N PRO A 566 -4.53 -19.22 0.97
CA PRO A 566 -3.87 -18.45 2.03
C PRO A 566 -2.60 -19.12 2.58
N ASP A 567 -2.61 -20.44 2.72
CA ASP A 567 -1.49 -21.23 3.27
C ASP A 567 -0.24 -21.16 2.38
N ARG A 568 -0.40 -20.90 1.08
CA ARG A 568 0.71 -20.72 0.14
C ARG A 568 1.49 -19.44 0.43
N TRP A 569 0.84 -18.42 0.96
CA TRP A 569 1.35 -17.05 1.05
C TRP A 569 1.41 -16.56 2.51
N PRO A 570 2.25 -17.15 3.37
CA PRO A 570 2.56 -16.54 4.66
C PRO A 570 3.32 -15.21 4.45
N VAL A 571 3.30 -14.32 5.44
CA VAL A 571 3.88 -12.96 5.33
C VAL A 571 5.35 -12.97 4.86
N GLU A 572 6.11 -13.99 5.23
CA GLU A 572 7.52 -14.15 4.86
C GLU A 572 7.74 -14.39 3.36
N ARG A 573 6.69 -14.75 2.62
CA ARG A 573 6.71 -15.03 1.16
C ARG A 573 6.08 -13.94 0.31
N ILE A 574 5.66 -12.80 0.88
CA ILE A 574 5.13 -11.66 0.09
C ILE A 574 6.18 -11.18 -0.93
N GLY A 575 7.43 -11.00 -0.50
CA GLY A 575 8.51 -10.61 -1.41
C GLY A 575 8.91 -11.69 -2.44
N GLU A 576 8.46 -12.93 -2.27
CA GLU A 576 8.55 -13.96 -3.32
C GLU A 576 7.39 -13.81 -4.31
N TRP A 577 6.19 -13.53 -3.82
CA TRP A 577 5.02 -13.26 -4.65
C TRP A 577 5.24 -12.04 -5.55
N GLU A 578 5.72 -10.91 -5.02
CA GLU A 578 6.03 -9.70 -5.82
C GLU A 578 7.05 -9.98 -6.92
N ARG A 579 8.08 -10.79 -6.62
CA ARG A 579 9.06 -11.22 -7.62
C ARG A 579 8.41 -12.10 -8.70
N GLN A 580 7.49 -12.98 -8.33
CA GLN A 580 6.77 -13.82 -9.30
C GLN A 580 5.80 -12.99 -10.16
N TRP A 581 5.12 -12.02 -9.55
CA TRP A 581 4.25 -11.09 -10.25
C TRP A 581 5.03 -10.26 -11.26
N THR A 582 6.16 -9.66 -10.87
CA THR A 582 7.02 -8.91 -11.79
C THR A 582 7.63 -9.78 -12.88
N GLU A 583 8.02 -11.02 -12.56
CA GLU A 583 8.49 -11.99 -13.56
C GLU A 583 7.40 -12.33 -14.57
N GLN A 584 6.14 -12.42 -14.16
CA GLN A 584 4.99 -12.63 -15.06
C GLN A 584 4.83 -11.46 -16.04
N GLN A 585 5.09 -10.22 -15.61
CA GLN A 585 4.92 -9.04 -16.45
C GLN A 585 6.13 -8.74 -17.35
N PHE A 586 7.35 -8.86 -16.82
CA PHE A 586 8.56 -8.34 -17.48
C PHE A 586 9.62 -9.42 -17.76
N GLY A 587 9.35 -10.68 -17.40
CA GLY A 587 10.32 -11.77 -17.49
C GLY A 587 11.32 -11.79 -16.34
N ALA A 588 12.12 -12.85 -16.28
CA ALA A 588 12.95 -13.16 -15.10
C ALA A 588 14.20 -12.29 -14.94
N GLU A 589 14.70 -11.65 -16.01
CA GLU A 589 16.02 -11.01 -16.02
C GLU A 589 16.13 -9.82 -15.05
N HIS A 590 15.05 -9.04 -14.91
CA HIS A 590 15.03 -7.83 -14.08
C HIS A 590 13.91 -7.84 -13.02
N ALA A 591 13.23 -8.98 -12.84
CA ALA A 591 12.11 -9.12 -11.90
C ALA A 591 12.45 -8.68 -10.47
N ASP A 592 13.61 -9.09 -9.94
CA ASP A 592 14.01 -8.70 -8.57
C ASP A 592 14.16 -7.17 -8.40
N ILE A 593 14.72 -6.48 -9.40
CA ILE A 593 14.92 -5.02 -9.34
C ILE A 593 13.57 -4.30 -9.39
N ILE A 594 12.68 -4.74 -10.26
CA ILE A 594 11.35 -4.14 -10.42
C ILE A 594 10.48 -4.43 -9.20
N ALA A 595 10.57 -5.64 -8.63
CA ALA A 595 9.87 -5.99 -7.40
C ALA A 595 10.34 -5.14 -6.23
N ASP A 596 11.65 -4.89 -6.10
CA ASP A 596 12.19 -4.00 -5.06
C ASP A 596 11.71 -2.55 -5.26
N ILE A 597 11.53 -2.08 -6.50
CA ILE A 597 10.98 -0.75 -6.80
C ILE A 597 9.50 -0.66 -6.39
N LEU A 598 8.68 -1.65 -6.76
CA LEU A 598 7.25 -1.68 -6.41
C LEU A 598 7.03 -1.85 -4.91
N HIS A 599 7.83 -2.69 -4.27
CA HIS A 599 7.82 -2.80 -2.82
C HIS A 599 8.20 -1.44 -2.19
N GLY A 600 9.31 -0.83 -2.62
CA GLY A 600 9.73 0.50 -2.17
C GLY A 600 8.69 1.59 -2.39
N TYR A 601 7.94 1.53 -3.50
CA TYR A 601 6.80 2.39 -3.79
C TYR A 601 5.72 2.23 -2.73
N SER A 602 5.23 0.99 -2.52
CA SER A 602 4.19 0.70 -1.53
C SER A 602 4.59 1.14 -0.11
N LEU A 603 5.89 1.01 0.22
CA LEU A 603 6.44 1.45 1.51
C LEU A 603 6.29 2.95 1.70
N LEU A 604 6.76 3.77 0.77
CA LEU A 604 6.68 5.22 0.88
C LEU A 604 5.23 5.72 0.76
N GLN A 605 4.45 5.08 -0.11
CA GLN A 605 3.05 5.43 -0.35
C GLN A 605 2.15 5.17 0.87
N SER A 606 2.46 4.11 1.63
CA SER A 606 1.74 3.80 2.87
C SER A 606 1.91 4.85 3.98
N ASP A 607 2.90 5.74 3.88
CA ASP A 607 3.10 6.77 4.89
C ASP A 607 2.00 7.83 4.80
N ARG A 608 1.60 8.25 3.59
CA ARG A 608 0.53 9.23 3.39
C ARG A 608 -0.03 9.11 1.98
N LYS A 609 -1.36 8.98 1.85
CA LYS A 609 -2.03 9.00 0.53
C LYS A 609 -1.73 10.33 -0.21
N PRO A 610 -1.56 10.34 -1.55
CA PRO A 610 -1.19 11.53 -2.32
C PRO A 610 -2.09 12.75 -2.09
N GLU A 611 -3.40 12.53 -2.04
CA GLU A 611 -4.42 13.56 -1.85
C GLU A 611 -4.34 14.21 -0.47
N LEU A 612 -3.68 13.58 0.51
CA LEU A 612 -3.51 14.04 1.90
C LEU A 612 -2.17 14.75 2.16
N THR A 613 -1.31 14.94 1.14
CA THR A 613 0.05 15.50 1.29
C THR A 613 0.09 16.98 1.70
N ASN A 614 -1.05 17.68 1.70
CA ASN A 614 -1.21 19.06 2.18
C ASN A 614 -2.10 19.21 3.41
N ARG A 615 -2.39 18.10 4.11
CA ARG A 615 -3.16 18.13 5.36
C ARG A 615 -2.26 17.83 6.55
N LYS A 616 -2.10 18.78 7.46
CA LYS A 616 -1.61 18.53 8.82
C LYS A 616 -2.79 18.24 9.74
N ILE A 617 -2.70 17.16 10.53
CA ILE A 617 -3.68 16.82 11.55
C ILE A 617 -3.04 17.03 12.92
N THR A 618 -3.62 17.91 13.74
CA THR A 618 -3.09 18.22 15.07
C THR A 618 -4.09 17.81 16.15
N VAL A 619 -3.59 17.31 17.27
CA VAL A 619 -4.42 16.85 18.39
C VAL A 619 -4.10 17.57 19.68
N ASP A 620 -5.13 18.20 20.26
CA ASP A 620 -5.11 18.65 21.65
C ASP A 620 -5.44 17.47 22.56
N TYR A 621 -4.40 16.81 23.04
CA TYR A 621 -4.57 15.62 23.87
C TYR A 621 -5.12 15.90 25.27
N ASP A 622 -5.06 17.14 25.75
CA ASP A 622 -5.64 17.50 27.05
C ASP A 622 -7.15 17.72 26.89
N LEU A 623 -7.57 18.27 25.75
CA LEU A 623 -8.98 18.33 25.36
C LEU A 623 -9.55 16.92 25.10
N LEU A 624 -8.81 16.04 24.41
CA LEU A 624 -9.25 14.67 24.07
C LEU A 624 -9.62 13.80 25.28
N VAL A 625 -9.04 14.09 26.45
CA VAL A 625 -9.33 13.34 27.68
C VAL A 625 -10.13 14.16 28.69
N SER A 626 -10.65 15.31 28.27
CA SER A 626 -11.44 16.19 29.13
C SER A 626 -12.90 15.79 29.16
N GLU A 627 -13.57 16.11 30.26
CA GLU A 627 -15.02 15.91 30.38
C GLU A 627 -15.79 16.89 29.47
N PRO A 628 -16.89 16.46 28.83
CA PRO A 628 -17.76 17.34 28.07
C PRO A 628 -18.23 18.57 28.87
N THR A 629 -18.25 19.73 28.22
CA THR A 629 -18.74 20.99 28.81
C THR A 629 -19.83 21.60 27.94
N ASN A 630 -20.57 22.58 28.46
CA ASN A 630 -21.56 23.32 27.66
C ASN A 630 -20.93 24.06 26.46
N THR A 631 -19.63 24.39 26.53
CA THR A 631 -18.89 25.08 25.46
C THR A 631 -18.21 24.12 24.49
N VAL A 632 -17.85 22.92 24.94
CA VAL A 632 -17.27 21.85 24.13
C VAL A 632 -17.99 20.54 24.51
N PRO A 633 -19.18 20.29 23.93
CA PRO A 633 -19.99 19.13 24.28
C PRO A 633 -19.43 17.82 23.72
N ASP A 634 -18.59 17.89 22.69
CA ASP A 634 -17.86 16.76 22.10
C ASP A 634 -16.36 17.10 22.09
N PRO A 635 -15.66 16.87 23.21
CA PRO A 635 -14.24 17.17 23.33
C PRO A 635 -13.37 16.28 22.43
N ASP A 636 -13.80 15.06 22.12
CA ASP A 636 -13.05 14.12 21.29
C ASP A 636 -12.92 14.66 19.86
N THR A 637 -14.04 15.06 19.25
CA THR A 637 -14.02 15.65 17.90
C THR A 637 -13.36 17.02 17.89
N ALA A 638 -13.55 17.83 18.93
CA ALA A 638 -12.96 19.17 19.03
C ALA A 638 -11.43 19.15 19.21
N ALA A 639 -10.89 18.07 19.78
CA ALA A 639 -9.45 17.88 19.95
C ALA A 639 -8.71 17.73 18.62
N VAL A 640 -9.38 17.31 17.54
CA VAL A 640 -8.75 17.08 16.23
C VAL A 640 -8.98 18.26 15.29
N THR A 641 -7.88 18.84 14.81
CA THR A 641 -7.89 19.95 13.86
C THR A 641 -7.20 19.58 12.55
N TYR A 642 -7.80 20.01 11.44
CA TYR A 642 -7.25 19.84 10.09
C TYR A 642 -6.75 21.19 9.59
N ASP A 643 -5.51 21.21 9.12
CA ASP A 643 -4.94 22.31 8.36
C ASP A 643 -4.59 21.82 6.96
N ASP A 644 -5.46 22.11 6.01
CA ASP A 644 -5.31 21.76 4.59
C ASP A 644 -4.35 22.70 3.82
N SER A 645 -3.61 23.54 4.55
CA SER A 645 -2.58 24.42 4.03
C SER A 645 -1.19 24.12 4.60
N ALA A 646 -1.03 23.01 5.32
CA ALA A 646 0.21 22.65 6.00
C ALA A 646 0.69 21.23 5.65
N SER A 647 2.01 21.04 5.71
CA SER A 647 2.60 19.71 5.49
C SER A 647 2.32 18.79 6.69
N PRO A 648 1.96 17.51 6.48
CA PRO A 648 1.97 16.53 7.56
C PRO A 648 3.40 16.30 8.09
N PHE A 649 4.41 16.34 7.22
CA PHE A 649 5.81 16.16 7.56
C PHE A 649 6.45 17.47 8.04
N SER A 650 7.35 17.38 9.01
CA SER A 650 8.03 18.56 9.53
C SER A 650 8.99 19.16 8.49
N LEU A 651 8.92 20.49 8.33
CA LEU A 651 9.86 21.28 7.54
C LEU A 651 11.19 21.53 8.26
N THR A 652 11.18 21.48 9.59
CA THR A 652 12.27 22.00 10.42
C THR A 652 12.85 20.97 11.37
N ASN A 653 12.08 19.95 11.76
CA ASN A 653 12.54 18.91 12.69
C ASN A 653 12.99 17.66 11.91
N TYR A 654 14.16 17.13 12.28
CA TYR A 654 14.70 15.86 11.78
C TYR A 654 14.83 15.78 10.25
N SER A 655 14.95 16.93 9.58
CA SER A 655 14.94 17.08 8.12
C SER A 655 13.83 16.23 7.46
N GLU A 656 12.66 16.15 8.08
CA GLU A 656 11.72 15.07 7.79
C GLU A 656 11.17 15.13 6.37
N LEU A 657 10.56 16.25 5.95
CA LEU A 657 10.01 16.37 4.60
C LEU A 657 11.09 16.26 3.53
N GLU A 658 12.25 16.87 3.74
CA GLU A 658 13.38 16.79 2.80
C GLU A 658 13.81 15.33 2.58
N ARG A 659 13.98 14.55 3.66
CA ARG A 659 14.34 13.12 3.55
C ARG A 659 13.25 12.30 2.86
N VAL A 660 11.97 12.62 3.10
CA VAL A 660 10.85 11.91 2.42
C VAL A 660 10.91 12.18 0.92
N VAL A 661 11.12 13.42 0.51
CA VAL A 661 11.23 13.80 -0.90
C VAL A 661 12.47 13.15 -1.53
N GLU A 662 13.61 13.15 -0.85
CA GLU A 662 14.84 12.49 -1.33
C GLU A 662 14.66 10.99 -1.55
N GLU A 663 13.93 10.29 -0.66
CA GLU A 663 13.61 8.86 -0.83
C GLU A 663 12.73 8.62 -2.06
N TRP A 664 11.72 9.47 -2.26
CA TRP A 664 10.85 9.42 -3.45
C TRP A 664 11.60 9.71 -4.75
N GLU A 665 12.41 10.77 -4.81
CA GLU A 665 13.21 11.12 -5.98
C GLU A 665 14.27 10.05 -6.30
N ALA A 666 14.84 9.43 -5.27
CA ALA A 666 15.75 8.29 -5.44
C ALA A 666 15.04 7.07 -6.03
N LEU A 667 13.85 6.73 -5.54
CA LEU A 667 13.05 5.64 -6.08
C LEU A 667 12.63 5.91 -7.53
N ALA A 668 12.19 7.13 -7.85
CA ALA A 668 11.88 7.55 -9.22
C ALA A 668 13.10 7.41 -10.15
N SER A 669 14.28 7.81 -9.69
CA SER A 669 15.53 7.64 -10.45
C SER A 669 15.85 6.16 -10.70
N GLN A 670 15.57 5.27 -9.75
CA GLN A 670 15.74 3.83 -9.92
C GLN A 670 14.73 3.27 -10.92
N ALA A 671 13.47 3.69 -10.84
CA ALA A 671 12.42 3.29 -11.78
C ALA A 671 12.74 3.75 -13.22
N GLU A 672 13.22 4.98 -13.40
CA GLU A 672 13.66 5.49 -14.71
C GLU A 672 14.87 4.74 -15.26
N PHE A 673 15.78 4.31 -14.38
CA PHE A 673 16.93 3.51 -14.77
C PHE A 673 16.51 2.11 -15.20
N ALA A 674 15.64 1.44 -14.44
CA ALA A 674 15.12 0.12 -14.76
C ALA A 674 14.32 0.11 -16.08
N ALA A 675 13.59 1.19 -16.39
CA ALA A 675 12.94 1.37 -17.70
C ALA A 675 13.94 1.17 -18.86
N LYS A 676 15.15 1.74 -18.75
CA LYS A 676 16.17 1.68 -19.81
C LYS A 676 16.78 0.29 -20.00
N LEU A 677 16.55 -0.63 -19.07
CA LEU A 677 17.02 -2.02 -19.17
C LEU A 677 16.03 -2.91 -19.92
N LEU A 678 14.75 -2.52 -19.97
CA LEU A 678 13.70 -3.32 -20.57
C LEU A 678 13.66 -3.19 -22.10
N PRO A 679 13.24 -4.24 -22.82
CA PRO A 679 13.08 -4.16 -24.27
C PRO A 679 11.95 -3.19 -24.64
N HIS A 680 11.95 -2.72 -25.89
CA HIS A 680 11.02 -1.69 -26.36
C HIS A 680 9.54 -2.12 -26.19
N GLU A 681 9.24 -3.38 -26.49
CA GLU A 681 7.91 -3.97 -26.36
C GLU A 681 7.36 -4.01 -24.92
N ALA A 682 8.22 -3.89 -23.90
CA ALA A 682 7.79 -3.86 -22.50
C ALA A 682 7.66 -2.44 -21.94
N GLN A 683 7.98 -1.40 -22.72
CA GLN A 683 8.02 -0.01 -22.23
C GLN A 683 6.63 0.51 -21.86
N ASP A 684 5.60 0.22 -22.66
CA ASP A 684 4.23 0.67 -22.36
C ASP A 684 3.71 0.04 -21.06
N ALA A 685 3.89 -1.28 -20.91
CA ALA A 685 3.56 -2.02 -19.70
C ALA A 685 4.33 -1.51 -18.47
N TYR A 686 5.63 -1.29 -18.60
CA TYR A 686 6.45 -0.78 -17.51
C TYR A 686 6.09 0.65 -17.13
N PHE A 687 5.71 1.48 -18.11
CA PHE A 687 5.28 2.84 -17.86
C PHE A 687 4.05 2.87 -16.95
N GLN A 688 3.01 2.10 -17.28
CA GLN A 688 1.76 2.13 -16.52
C GLN A 688 1.83 1.36 -15.18
N LEU A 689 2.48 0.19 -15.16
CA LEU A 689 2.52 -0.66 -13.97
C LEU A 689 3.59 -0.23 -12.93
N VAL A 690 4.57 0.58 -13.32
CA VAL A 690 5.71 0.94 -12.44
C VAL A 690 6.05 2.42 -12.52
N LEU A 691 6.49 2.88 -13.69
CA LEU A 691 7.17 4.18 -13.79
C LEU A 691 6.25 5.36 -13.50
N TYR A 692 5.03 5.35 -14.03
CA TYR A 692 4.06 6.42 -13.84
C TYR A 692 3.74 6.60 -12.35
N GLN A 693 3.36 5.52 -11.67
CA GLN A 693 3.00 5.54 -10.26
C GLN A 693 4.13 6.09 -9.38
N VAL A 694 5.36 5.59 -9.58
CA VAL A 694 6.53 6.03 -8.82
C VAL A 694 6.89 7.49 -9.13
N LYS A 695 6.98 7.84 -10.42
CA LYS A 695 7.48 9.14 -10.84
C LYS A 695 6.48 10.26 -10.58
N ALA A 696 5.19 10.03 -10.83
CA ALA A 696 4.16 11.04 -10.61
C ALA A 696 4.01 11.34 -9.11
N THR A 697 3.99 10.32 -8.25
CA THR A 697 3.97 10.53 -6.80
C THR A 697 5.24 11.21 -6.30
N ALA A 698 6.43 10.81 -6.78
CA ALA A 698 7.67 11.50 -6.41
C ALA A 698 7.65 12.99 -6.82
N ASN A 699 7.12 13.29 -8.00
CA ASN A 699 6.92 14.64 -8.48
C ASN A 699 5.98 15.45 -7.57
N LEU A 700 4.87 14.85 -7.11
CA LEU A 700 3.96 15.48 -6.15
C LEU A 700 4.67 15.83 -4.84
N TYR A 701 5.49 14.94 -4.27
CA TYR A 701 6.25 15.24 -3.06
C TYR A 701 7.25 16.39 -3.30
N ALA A 702 7.94 16.41 -4.43
CA ALA A 702 8.85 17.49 -4.81
C ALA A 702 8.10 18.83 -4.96
N LEU A 703 6.91 18.82 -5.57
CA LEU A 703 6.00 19.98 -5.64
C LEU A 703 5.64 20.47 -4.23
N ARG A 704 5.26 19.57 -3.32
CA ARG A 704 4.90 19.91 -1.94
C ARG A 704 6.06 20.52 -1.18
N LEU A 705 7.27 19.96 -1.29
CA LEU A 705 8.46 20.53 -0.67
C LEU A 705 8.73 21.95 -1.17
N ALA A 706 8.69 22.17 -2.48
CA ALA A 706 8.89 23.49 -3.06
C ALA A 706 7.80 24.49 -2.62
N GLY A 707 6.53 24.08 -2.63
CA GLY A 707 5.41 24.92 -2.21
C GLY A 707 5.46 25.30 -0.72
N PHE A 708 5.79 24.37 0.16
CA PHE A 708 5.92 24.66 1.58
C PHE A 708 7.18 25.47 1.92
N LYS A 709 8.31 25.20 1.25
CA LYS A 709 9.51 26.04 1.37
C LYS A 709 9.26 27.45 0.86
N ASN A 710 8.56 27.62 -0.26
CA ASN A 710 8.18 28.94 -0.76
C ASN A 710 7.47 29.77 0.32
N ARG A 711 6.49 29.20 1.01
CA ARG A 711 5.74 29.89 2.07
C ARG A 711 6.61 30.21 3.28
N LEU A 712 7.39 29.24 3.77
CA LEU A 712 8.34 29.45 4.86
C LEU A 712 9.36 30.55 4.51
N TYR A 713 9.89 30.54 3.29
CA TYR A 713 10.90 31.47 2.81
C TYR A 713 10.34 32.88 2.65
N ALA A 714 9.05 33.00 2.27
CA ALA A 714 8.35 34.27 2.21
C ALA A 714 8.23 34.92 3.59
N GLU A 715 7.88 34.15 4.63
CA GLU A 715 7.84 34.63 6.02
C GLU A 715 9.24 35.08 6.50
N GLN A 716 10.28 34.42 6.01
CA GLN A 716 11.68 34.74 6.32
C GLN A 716 12.26 35.88 5.47
N GLY A 717 11.53 36.36 4.46
CA GLY A 717 12.01 37.37 3.51
C GLY A 717 13.19 36.89 2.64
N ARG A 718 13.36 35.58 2.43
CA ARG A 718 14.49 35.01 1.67
C ARG A 718 14.41 35.38 0.19
N ALA A 719 15.54 35.79 -0.40
CA ALA A 719 15.65 36.02 -1.84
C ALA A 719 15.31 34.77 -2.70
N ALA A 720 15.41 33.57 -2.12
CA ALA A 720 15.04 32.30 -2.74
C ALA A 720 13.52 32.06 -2.88
N THR A 721 12.67 32.88 -2.25
CA THR A 721 11.21 32.67 -2.21
C THR A 721 10.60 32.49 -3.61
N ASN A 722 10.90 33.42 -4.52
CA ASN A 722 10.32 33.41 -5.88
C ASN A 722 10.84 32.25 -6.73
N GLU A 723 12.04 31.72 -6.45
CA GLU A 723 12.57 30.52 -7.13
C GLU A 723 11.86 29.26 -6.67
N MET A 724 11.54 29.14 -5.37
CA MET A 724 10.73 28.00 -4.88
C MET A 724 9.33 27.98 -5.51
N ALA A 725 8.73 29.16 -5.77
CA ALA A 725 7.48 29.25 -6.53
C ALA A 725 7.64 28.72 -7.96
N GLN A 726 8.70 29.13 -8.67
CA GLN A 726 9.01 28.65 -10.03
C GLN A 726 9.24 27.14 -10.06
N ILE A 727 9.91 26.57 -9.06
CA ILE A 727 10.12 25.12 -8.96
C ILE A 727 8.78 24.42 -8.76
N ALA A 728 7.92 24.89 -7.85
CA ALA A 728 6.61 24.29 -7.62
C ALA A 728 5.73 24.32 -8.89
N GLU A 729 5.73 25.44 -9.63
CA GLU A 729 5.04 25.56 -10.92
C GLU A 729 5.61 24.60 -11.98
N ALA A 730 6.94 24.46 -12.05
CA ALA A 730 7.57 23.51 -12.97
C ALA A 730 7.18 22.06 -12.65
N ARG A 731 7.12 21.69 -11.36
CA ARG A 731 6.65 20.35 -10.93
C ARG A 731 5.18 20.11 -11.26
N LEU A 732 4.33 21.14 -11.21
CA LEU A 732 2.96 21.03 -11.71
C LEU A 732 2.92 20.78 -13.22
N GLN A 733 3.80 21.43 -13.99
CA GLN A 733 3.89 21.15 -15.44
C GLN A 733 4.42 19.73 -15.73
N ASP A 734 5.36 19.21 -14.93
CA ASP A 734 5.83 17.83 -15.02
C ASP A 734 4.67 16.84 -14.78
N ASP A 735 3.79 17.13 -13.81
CA ASP A 735 2.60 16.31 -13.51
C ASP A 735 1.64 16.26 -14.71
N LEU A 736 1.25 17.44 -15.21
CA LEU A 736 0.37 17.56 -16.36
C LEU A 736 0.95 16.89 -17.61
N ALA A 737 2.27 16.91 -17.79
CA ALA A 737 2.94 16.24 -18.90
C ALA A 737 2.91 14.70 -18.76
N LEU A 738 3.04 14.16 -17.55
CA LEU A 738 2.91 12.72 -17.29
C LEU A 738 1.48 12.24 -17.56
N SER A 739 0.48 12.96 -17.05
CA SER A 739 -0.93 12.69 -17.35
C SER A 739 -1.21 12.79 -18.86
N TYR A 740 -0.70 13.82 -19.53
CA TYR A 740 -0.86 13.98 -20.99
C TYR A 740 -0.29 12.79 -21.77
N TYR A 741 0.93 12.35 -21.46
CA TYR A 741 1.55 11.20 -22.12
C TYR A 741 0.72 9.92 -21.90
N TYR A 742 0.30 9.65 -20.66
CA TYR A 742 -0.52 8.48 -20.34
C TYR A 742 -1.81 8.48 -21.16
N ASN A 743 -2.48 9.63 -21.22
CA ASN A 743 -3.76 9.75 -21.91
C ASN A 743 -3.59 9.65 -23.44
N HIS A 744 -2.65 10.38 -24.04
CA HIS A 744 -2.69 10.64 -25.49
C HIS A 744 -1.64 9.87 -26.29
N GLU A 745 -0.56 9.41 -25.68
CA GLU A 745 0.59 8.84 -26.41
C GLU A 745 0.84 7.37 -26.07
N LEU A 746 0.72 6.99 -24.79
CA LEU A 746 0.95 5.64 -24.29
C LEU A 746 0.16 4.59 -25.09
N ALA A 747 0.84 3.52 -25.52
CA ALA A 747 0.26 2.43 -26.30
C ALA A 747 -0.54 2.92 -27.54
N GLY A 748 -0.09 4.01 -28.17
CA GLY A 748 -0.76 4.60 -29.33
C GLY A 748 -2.08 5.30 -29.01
N GLY A 749 -2.23 5.83 -27.79
CA GLY A 749 -3.43 6.54 -27.33
C GLY A 749 -4.54 5.62 -26.83
N LYS A 750 -4.22 4.37 -26.48
CA LYS A 750 -5.19 3.39 -25.97
C LYS A 750 -5.90 3.88 -24.70
N TRP A 751 -5.20 4.66 -23.86
CA TRP A 751 -5.65 5.06 -22.53
C TRP A 751 -6.20 6.49 -22.47
N GLU A 752 -6.74 6.96 -23.60
CA GLU A 752 -7.30 8.29 -23.80
C GLU A 752 -8.32 8.74 -22.74
N GLY A 753 -7.86 9.57 -21.80
CA GLY A 753 -8.66 10.19 -20.74
C GLY A 753 -8.71 9.40 -19.43
N PHE A 754 -7.90 8.36 -19.28
CA PHE A 754 -7.86 7.53 -18.07
C PHE A 754 -7.23 8.26 -16.87
N GLN A 755 -6.07 8.90 -17.04
CA GLN A 755 -5.38 9.63 -15.96
C GLN A 755 -5.90 11.07 -15.87
N THR A 756 -7.18 11.21 -15.52
CA THR A 756 -7.88 12.50 -15.42
C THR A 756 -8.50 12.79 -14.05
N GLN A 757 -8.18 11.98 -13.02
CA GLN A 757 -8.59 12.24 -11.65
C GLN A 757 -7.80 13.43 -11.06
N PRO A 758 -8.46 14.51 -10.59
CA PRO A 758 -7.77 15.57 -9.86
C PRO A 758 -7.20 15.04 -8.54
N HIS A 759 -5.93 15.37 -8.25
CA HIS A 759 -5.22 14.87 -7.08
C HIS A 759 -4.39 15.95 -6.37
N ILE A 760 -4.16 17.11 -7.00
CA ILE A 760 -3.51 18.28 -6.42
C ILE A 760 -4.56 19.34 -6.09
N SER A 761 -4.66 19.76 -4.83
CA SER A 761 -5.52 20.86 -4.31
C SER A 761 -6.82 20.50 -3.58
N TYR A 762 -6.86 19.32 -2.98
CA TYR A 762 -7.84 19.03 -1.93
C TYR A 762 -7.75 20.05 -0.78
N GLY A 763 -8.92 20.40 -0.21
CA GLY A 763 -9.02 21.35 0.91
C GLY A 763 -8.91 22.83 0.53
N ALA A 764 -8.85 23.15 -0.77
CA ALA A 764 -8.95 24.53 -1.24
C ALA A 764 -10.32 25.16 -0.89
N PRO A 765 -10.39 26.48 -0.61
CA PRO A 765 -11.64 27.15 -0.26
C PRO A 765 -12.73 26.95 -1.32
N GLY A 766 -13.97 26.71 -0.87
CA GLY A 766 -15.13 26.55 -1.74
C GLY A 766 -15.52 25.11 -2.05
N ASN A 767 -14.73 24.11 -1.63
CA ASN A 767 -15.06 22.69 -1.72
C ASN A 767 -15.04 22.01 -0.34
N PRO A 768 -15.80 20.92 -0.13
CA PRO A 768 -15.64 20.07 1.04
C PRO A 768 -14.20 19.54 1.13
N SER A 769 -13.63 19.52 2.33
CA SER A 769 -12.20 19.20 2.51
C SER A 769 -11.82 17.74 2.17
N TRP A 770 -12.81 16.85 2.09
CA TRP A 770 -12.66 15.44 1.75
C TRP A 770 -12.78 15.17 0.24
N GLN A 771 -13.37 16.09 -0.54
CA GLN A 771 -13.67 15.93 -1.95
C GLN A 771 -12.73 16.76 -2.84
N GLN A 772 -12.48 16.29 -4.06
CA GLN A 772 -11.70 17.02 -5.05
C GLN A 772 -12.36 18.35 -5.42
N ALA A 773 -11.56 19.32 -5.88
CA ALA A 773 -12.09 20.61 -6.32
C ALA A 773 -12.95 20.45 -7.60
N GLU A 774 -14.20 20.90 -7.55
CA GLU A 774 -15.17 20.72 -8.66
C GLU A 774 -15.16 21.85 -9.70
N TYR A 775 -14.09 22.64 -9.84
CA TYR A 775 -14.12 23.81 -10.74
C TYR A 775 -14.51 23.41 -12.17
N GLN A 776 -15.66 23.96 -12.59
CA GLN A 776 -16.53 23.62 -13.72
C GLN A 776 -15.87 22.99 -14.96
N TYR A 777 -16.19 21.71 -15.19
CA TYR A 777 -16.28 20.98 -16.47
C TYR A 777 -15.30 21.33 -17.60
N ASN A 778 -14.44 20.34 -17.92
CA ASN A 778 -13.70 20.11 -19.17
C ASN A 778 -12.27 20.64 -19.33
N ASN A 779 -11.68 21.31 -18.34
CA ASN A 779 -10.24 21.52 -18.29
C ASN A 779 -9.82 21.49 -16.82
N ILE A 780 -9.32 20.35 -16.34
CA ILE A 780 -8.66 20.29 -15.03
C ILE A 780 -7.33 21.04 -15.20
N GLN A 781 -7.39 22.36 -15.12
CA GLN A 781 -6.20 23.11 -14.74
C GLN A 781 -6.04 22.86 -13.26
N GLU A 782 -5.27 21.82 -12.93
CA GLU A 782 -4.77 21.69 -11.58
C GLU A 782 -4.04 22.97 -11.21
N PHE A 783 -4.29 23.46 -10.01
CA PHE A 783 -3.58 24.58 -9.41
C PHE A 783 -2.89 24.09 -8.16
N ILE A 784 -2.06 24.91 -7.54
CA ILE A 784 -1.34 24.56 -6.32
C ILE A 784 -2.04 25.19 -5.12
N TRP A 785 -2.57 24.35 -4.24
CA TRP A 785 -3.05 24.72 -2.91
C TRP A 785 -2.15 24.11 -1.82
N PRO A 786 -1.73 24.86 -0.79
CA PRO A 786 -1.96 26.30 -0.58
C PRO A 786 -1.30 27.17 -1.66
N GLU A 787 -1.84 28.38 -1.85
CA GLU A 787 -1.31 29.33 -2.84
C GLU A 787 0.16 29.67 -2.57
N LEU A 788 0.94 29.76 -3.66
CA LEU A 788 2.33 30.20 -3.64
C LEU A 788 2.40 31.70 -3.34
N VAL A 789 3.49 32.11 -2.69
CA VAL A 789 3.76 33.50 -2.32
C VAL A 789 4.91 34.05 -3.16
N SER A 790 4.74 35.26 -3.67
CA SER A 790 5.82 36.03 -4.29
C SER A 790 6.13 37.27 -3.45
N ILE A 791 7.41 37.61 -3.35
CA ILE A 791 7.87 38.80 -2.61
C ILE A 791 8.65 39.74 -3.53
N GLU A 792 8.63 41.03 -3.21
CA GLU A 792 9.59 41.99 -3.75
C GLU A 792 10.90 41.85 -2.98
N VAL A 793 11.99 41.48 -3.66
CA VAL A 793 13.31 41.32 -3.04
C VAL A 793 14.06 42.66 -3.13
N PRO A 794 14.43 43.30 -2.01
CA PRO A 794 15.23 44.52 -2.00
C PRO A 794 16.56 44.39 -2.75
N ALA A 795 17.13 45.52 -3.16
CA ALA A 795 18.46 45.53 -3.77
C ALA A 795 19.56 45.18 -2.75
N ALA A 796 19.61 45.92 -1.65
CA ALA A 796 20.67 45.82 -0.65
C ALA A 796 20.71 44.43 -0.01
N ALA A 797 21.89 43.81 0.01
CA ALA A 797 22.13 42.58 0.74
C ALA A 797 21.88 42.79 2.25
N GLU A 798 21.19 41.83 2.86
CA GLU A 798 20.92 41.76 4.30
C GLU A 798 21.06 40.30 4.71
N LEU A 799 21.90 40.04 5.73
CA LEU A 799 22.10 38.71 6.30
C LEU A 799 20.85 38.22 7.02
N GLY A 800 20.38 37.04 6.64
CA GLY A 800 19.50 36.21 7.45
C GLY A 800 20.17 34.89 7.81
N VAL A 801 19.89 34.41 9.02
CA VAL A 801 20.35 33.11 9.53
C VAL A 801 19.15 32.29 9.94
N ALA A 802 19.04 31.05 9.46
CA ALA A 802 18.11 30.04 9.97
C ALA A 802 18.91 28.84 10.50
N ILE A 803 18.32 28.05 11.39
CA ILE A 803 18.99 26.90 12.01
C ILE A 803 18.10 25.67 11.97
N ASP A 804 18.73 24.50 12.02
CA ASP A 804 18.03 23.22 12.19
C ASP A 804 17.08 23.24 13.41
N GLY A 805 15.88 22.69 13.25
CA GLY A 805 14.87 22.65 14.31
C GLY A 805 14.05 23.93 14.53
N ALA A 806 14.25 24.99 13.74
CA ALA A 806 13.54 26.27 13.90
C ALA A 806 12.82 26.72 12.62
N SER A 807 11.58 27.22 12.78
CA SER A 807 10.83 27.87 11.69
C SER A 807 11.15 29.36 11.56
N THR A 808 11.52 30.01 12.68
CA THR A 808 11.97 31.41 12.71
C THR A 808 13.39 31.56 12.13
N TYR A 809 13.81 32.80 11.98
CA TYR A 809 15.13 33.21 11.48
C TYR A 809 15.67 34.36 12.32
N TRP A 810 16.93 34.71 12.13
CA TRP A 810 17.61 35.76 12.88
C TRP A 810 18.35 36.72 11.95
N THR A 811 18.31 37.99 12.31
CA THR A 811 19.15 39.06 11.76
C THR A 811 19.92 39.71 12.92
N ALA A 812 20.69 40.76 12.65
CA ALA A 812 21.32 41.55 13.73
C ALA A 812 20.31 42.19 14.70
N ASP A 813 19.05 42.34 14.30
CA ASP A 813 17.99 42.96 15.10
C ASP A 813 17.27 41.95 16.02
N GLY A 814 17.56 40.65 15.90
CA GLY A 814 16.96 39.59 16.72
C GLY A 814 16.20 38.57 15.88
N ALA A 815 15.26 37.85 16.52
CA ALA A 815 14.43 36.87 15.85
C ALA A 815 13.39 37.56 14.95
N GLY A 816 13.16 36.99 13.77
CA GLY A 816 12.28 37.56 12.75
C GLY A 816 10.78 37.48 13.05
N ASP A 817 10.40 36.72 14.07
CA ASP A 817 9.04 36.64 14.63
C ASP A 817 8.82 37.60 15.81
N GLU A 818 9.76 38.53 16.04
CA GLU A 818 9.76 39.50 17.14
C GLU A 818 9.79 38.86 18.55
N SER A 819 10.15 37.58 18.64
CA SER A 819 10.34 36.91 19.92
C SER A 819 11.73 37.18 20.52
N ASP A 820 11.86 36.97 21.84
CA ASP A 820 13.17 36.98 22.53
C ASP A 820 13.95 35.66 22.32
N ALA A 821 13.59 34.86 21.30
CA ALA A 821 14.21 33.56 21.05
C ALA A 821 15.66 33.72 20.58
N THR A 822 16.57 33.01 21.24
CA THR A 822 17.98 32.93 20.82
C THR A 822 18.19 31.74 19.87
N PRO A 823 19.07 31.85 18.86
CA PRO A 823 19.34 30.74 17.95
C PRO A 823 20.18 29.67 18.64
N VAL A 824 19.54 28.58 19.06
CA VAL A 824 20.20 27.43 19.69
C VAL A 824 19.95 26.18 18.85
N LEU A 825 21.03 25.56 18.38
CA LEU A 825 20.95 24.31 17.63
C LEU A 825 20.48 23.16 18.52
N PRO A 826 19.82 22.13 17.95
CA PRO A 826 19.58 20.88 18.65
C PRO A 826 20.87 20.34 19.28
N THR A 827 20.80 19.92 20.55
CA THR A 827 21.97 19.48 21.33
C THR A 827 22.80 18.44 20.58
N PHE A 828 24.13 18.57 20.61
CA PHE A 828 25.04 17.58 20.05
C PHE A 828 25.33 16.49 21.09
N SER A 829 25.12 15.23 20.70
CA SER A 829 25.49 14.06 21.50
C SER A 829 26.15 13.00 20.63
N ARG A 830 27.15 12.28 21.16
CA ARG A 830 27.81 11.19 20.44
C ARG A 830 26.89 9.99 20.14
N TYR A 831 25.75 9.92 20.81
CA TYR A 831 24.74 8.87 20.62
C TYR A 831 23.51 9.39 19.86
N GLN A 832 23.53 10.63 19.37
CA GLN A 832 22.45 11.13 18.53
C GLN A 832 22.39 10.36 17.21
N THR A 833 21.18 10.18 16.70
CA THR A 833 20.92 9.56 15.39
C THR A 833 20.10 10.47 14.48
N GLN A 834 19.76 11.67 14.96
CA GLN A 834 19.17 12.72 14.12
C GLN A 834 20.11 13.10 12.96
N PRO A 835 19.58 13.59 11.84
CA PRO A 835 20.38 14.10 10.72
C PRO A 835 21.37 15.18 11.16
N GLU A 836 22.32 15.48 10.27
CA GLU A 836 23.35 16.47 10.57
C GLU A 836 22.74 17.86 10.75
N GLN A 837 22.99 18.48 11.91
CA GLN A 837 22.51 19.83 12.19
C GLN A 837 23.18 20.84 11.27
N TYR A 838 22.45 21.92 10.96
CA TYR A 838 22.90 22.93 10.02
C TYR A 838 22.56 24.35 10.46
N ILE A 839 23.32 25.29 9.89
CA ILE A 839 23.04 26.72 9.87
C ILE A 839 22.83 27.09 8.40
N GLU A 840 21.70 27.71 8.07
CA GLU A 840 21.47 28.30 6.76
C GLU A 840 21.78 29.78 6.80
N VAL A 841 22.69 30.20 5.93
CA VAL A 841 22.99 31.60 5.67
C VAL A 841 22.25 31.99 4.39
N PHE A 842 21.44 33.05 4.46
CA PHE A 842 20.67 33.50 3.31
C PHE A 842 20.68 35.02 3.18
N SER A 843 20.48 35.50 1.94
CA SER A 843 20.29 36.90 1.66
C SER A 843 18.80 37.23 1.64
N ARG A 844 18.45 38.37 2.22
CA ARG A 844 17.13 39.02 2.07
C ARG A 844 17.15 40.10 0.97
N GLY A 845 18.31 40.33 0.35
CA GLY A 845 18.49 41.22 -0.79
C GLY A 845 18.87 40.46 -2.06
N SER A 846 18.87 41.17 -3.20
CA SER A 846 19.26 40.62 -4.51
C SER A 846 20.74 40.83 -4.84
N GLU A 847 21.44 41.72 -4.13
CA GLU A 847 22.89 41.81 -4.20
C GLU A 847 23.56 40.62 -3.47
N PRO A 848 24.69 40.10 -3.99
CA PRO A 848 25.43 39.01 -3.34
C PRO A 848 25.92 39.40 -1.93
N LEU A 849 25.80 38.48 -0.98
CA LEU A 849 26.28 38.63 0.39
C LEU A 849 27.52 37.76 0.60
N GLU A 850 28.66 38.35 0.96
CA GLU A 850 29.79 37.55 1.46
C GLU A 850 29.54 37.21 2.93
N TYR A 851 29.87 35.98 3.35
CA TYR A 851 29.67 35.53 4.72
C TYR A 851 30.88 34.78 5.28
N THR A 852 31.01 34.80 6.60
CA THR A 852 31.93 33.96 7.38
C THR A 852 31.22 33.37 8.60
N ILE A 853 31.58 32.15 8.99
CA ILE A 853 31.05 31.42 10.13
C ILE A 853 32.21 30.94 11.00
N GLU A 854 32.30 31.43 12.24
CA GLU A 854 33.40 31.14 13.16
C GLU A 854 32.88 30.56 14.48
N ALA A 855 33.40 29.39 14.86
CA ALA A 855 33.08 28.75 16.14
C ALA A 855 34.10 29.09 17.22
N GLU A 856 33.64 29.58 18.37
CA GLU A 856 34.47 29.96 19.51
C GLU A 856 34.71 28.77 20.44
N LEU A 857 35.69 27.92 20.11
CA LEU A 857 35.97 26.73 20.90
C LEU A 857 36.67 27.07 22.23
N PRO A 858 36.17 26.57 23.38
CA PRO A 858 36.81 26.79 24.69
C PRO A 858 38.20 26.14 24.78
N VAL A 859 38.40 25.08 23.99
CA VAL A 859 39.69 24.41 23.82
C VAL A 859 39.94 24.26 22.33
N LYS A 860 40.94 24.99 21.82
CA LYS A 860 41.28 24.96 20.39
C LYS A 860 41.89 23.62 19.96
N CYS A 861 42.67 22.99 20.84
CA CYS A 861 43.40 21.75 20.56
C CYS A 861 43.26 20.71 21.66
N PRO A 862 43.07 19.42 21.32
CA PRO A 862 43.06 18.33 22.30
C PRO A 862 44.36 18.27 23.11
N SER A 863 44.27 17.80 24.35
CA SER A 863 45.45 17.60 25.20
C SER A 863 46.44 16.62 24.54
N GLY A 864 47.72 17.02 24.47
CA GLY A 864 48.76 16.21 23.83
C GLY A 864 48.91 16.41 22.31
N TRP A 865 48.17 17.34 21.70
CA TRP A 865 48.38 17.71 20.30
C TRP A 865 49.78 18.34 20.10
N PRO A 866 50.54 17.96 19.04
CA PRO A 866 51.86 18.54 18.79
C PRO A 866 51.78 20.06 18.60
N ALA A 867 52.62 20.81 19.32
CA ALA A 867 52.62 22.27 19.30
C ALA A 867 52.98 22.88 17.92
N ASP A 868 53.61 22.09 17.06
CA ASP A 868 54.06 22.42 15.71
C ASP A 868 53.14 21.88 14.60
N ALA A 869 52.06 21.18 14.94
CA ALA A 869 51.11 20.63 13.97
C ALA A 869 49.85 21.52 13.84
N PRO A 870 49.31 21.72 12.62
CA PRO A 870 48.05 22.41 12.43
C PRO A 870 46.95 21.65 13.17
N CYS A 871 46.29 22.37 14.06
CA CYS A 871 45.28 21.83 14.94
C CYS A 871 43.92 21.83 14.25
N ARG A 872 43.29 20.66 14.18
CA ARG A 872 41.96 20.53 13.60
C ARG A 872 40.91 20.82 14.69
N PRO A 873 39.95 21.72 14.43
CA PRO A 873 38.88 21.99 15.40
C PRO A 873 38.01 20.73 15.56
N TRP A 874 37.60 20.46 16.79
CA TRP A 874 36.74 19.31 17.12
C TRP A 874 35.26 19.58 16.87
N LEU A 875 34.86 20.85 16.73
CA LEU A 875 33.58 21.24 16.14
C LEU A 875 33.86 22.05 14.87
N THR A 876 33.31 21.60 13.75
CA THR A 876 33.52 22.18 12.42
C THR A 876 32.20 22.66 11.82
N VAL A 877 32.26 23.77 11.08
CA VAL A 877 31.17 24.24 10.22
C VAL A 877 31.65 24.23 8.77
N TYR A 878 30.88 23.67 7.84
CA TYR A 878 31.26 23.62 6.43
C TYR A 878 30.06 23.76 5.47
N PRO A 879 30.14 24.63 4.44
CA PRO A 879 31.17 25.66 4.25
C PRO A 879 31.13 26.72 5.36
N SER A 880 32.30 27.25 5.75
CA SER A 880 32.41 28.28 6.80
C SER A 880 32.57 29.70 6.26
N HIS A 881 32.67 29.87 4.96
CA HIS A 881 32.74 31.18 4.31
C HIS A 881 32.39 31.03 2.84
N GLY A 882 31.99 32.14 2.21
CA GLY A 882 31.71 32.17 0.78
C GLY A 882 30.92 33.41 0.38
N VAL A 883 30.37 33.36 -0.82
CA VAL A 883 29.44 34.37 -1.34
C VAL A 883 28.11 33.67 -1.60
N VAL A 884 27.02 34.28 -1.17
CA VAL A 884 25.66 33.75 -1.34
C VAL A 884 24.80 34.78 -2.05
N ASP A 885 24.24 34.39 -3.20
CA ASP A 885 23.26 35.20 -3.93
C ASP A 885 21.85 35.02 -3.35
N LYS A 886 21.56 33.83 -2.79
CA LYS A 886 20.25 33.48 -2.23
C LYS A 886 20.38 32.79 -0.88
N GLU A 887 20.92 31.58 -0.86
CA GLU A 887 21.09 30.79 0.37
C GLU A 887 22.22 29.75 0.25
N VAL A 888 22.76 29.36 1.40
CA VAL A 888 23.72 28.26 1.54
C VAL A 888 23.50 27.57 2.89
N ARG A 889 23.50 26.23 2.87
CA ARG A 889 23.44 25.42 4.08
C ARG A 889 24.86 25.03 4.51
N ALA A 890 25.22 25.40 5.73
CA ALA A 890 26.47 25.05 6.39
C ALA A 890 26.21 23.98 7.47
N THR A 891 26.79 22.80 7.29
CA THR A 891 26.65 21.68 8.24
C THR A 891 27.57 21.87 9.44
N VAL A 892 27.05 21.63 10.64
CA VAL A 892 27.80 21.67 11.90
C VAL A 892 28.06 20.24 12.37
N ARG A 893 29.33 19.90 12.63
CA ARG A 893 29.73 18.55 13.06
C ARG A 893 30.64 18.59 14.26
N VAL A 894 30.45 17.64 15.17
CA VAL A 894 31.35 17.36 16.30
C VAL A 894 32.15 16.10 15.99
N ASP A 895 33.47 16.22 15.95
CA ASP A 895 34.39 15.08 15.96
C ASP A 895 34.60 14.61 17.40
N TRP A 896 33.86 13.57 17.77
CA TRP A 896 33.88 13.01 19.13
C TRP A 896 35.21 12.34 19.51
N VAL A 897 36.09 12.04 18.54
CA VAL A 897 37.45 11.55 18.80
C VAL A 897 38.35 12.69 19.25
N LEU A 898 38.15 13.89 18.68
CA LEU A 898 38.90 15.10 19.01
C LEU A 898 38.27 15.92 20.14
N ALA A 899 36.97 15.75 20.42
CA ALA A 899 36.25 16.50 21.44
C ALA A 899 36.97 16.37 22.80
N PRO A 900 37.39 17.47 23.45
CA PRO A 900 38.17 17.41 24.68
C PRO A 900 37.30 16.97 25.87
N THR A 901 37.89 16.25 26.82
CA THR A 901 37.31 15.98 28.16
C THR A 901 37.92 16.85 29.25
N THR A 902 39.05 17.48 28.95
CA THR A 902 39.82 18.31 29.89
C THR A 902 40.33 19.57 29.20
N TYR A 903 40.62 20.59 29.99
CA TYR A 903 41.32 21.80 29.56
C TYR A 903 42.52 22.08 30.46
N THR A 904 43.50 22.83 29.95
CA THR A 904 44.61 23.32 30.77
C THR A 904 44.22 24.64 31.41
N ASP A 905 44.18 24.67 32.74
CA ASP A 905 43.92 25.88 33.50
C ASP A 905 45.04 26.91 33.22
N PRO A 906 44.72 28.11 32.69
CA PRO A 906 45.72 29.10 32.32
C PRO A 906 46.47 29.69 33.53
N GLU A 907 45.92 29.63 34.75
CA GLU A 907 46.55 30.14 35.96
C GLU A 907 47.44 29.09 36.64
N THR A 908 47.01 27.82 36.66
CA THR A 908 47.71 26.76 37.39
C THR A 908 48.50 25.80 36.51
N SER A 909 48.30 25.85 35.18
CA SER A 909 48.82 24.88 34.21
C SER A 909 48.41 23.43 34.49
N GLN A 910 47.37 23.20 35.30
CA GLN A 910 46.84 21.86 35.60
C GLN A 910 45.74 21.48 34.61
N GLN A 911 45.66 20.19 34.30
CA GLN A 911 44.54 19.64 33.55
C GLN A 911 43.31 19.56 34.46
N ARG A 912 42.22 20.20 34.05
CA ARG A 912 40.92 20.16 34.73
C ARG A 912 39.87 19.54 33.82
N PRO A 913 38.86 18.83 34.35
CA PRO A 913 37.75 18.34 33.54
C PRO A 913 36.98 19.51 32.92
N LEU A 914 36.53 19.33 31.67
CA LEU A 914 35.49 20.16 31.08
C LEU A 914 34.15 19.75 31.67
N GLU A 915 33.36 20.73 32.11
CA GLU A 915 32.00 20.50 32.59
C GLU A 915 31.04 20.60 31.41
N PHE A 916 30.27 19.53 31.19
CA PHE A 916 29.23 19.49 30.16
C PHE A 916 27.85 19.71 30.80
N PRO A 917 26.87 20.28 30.09
CA PRO A 917 26.92 20.71 28.69
C PRO A 917 27.81 21.94 28.43
N LEU A 918 28.42 22.00 27.25
CA LEU A 918 29.15 23.17 26.75
C LEU A 918 28.26 23.94 25.76
N ASP A 919 28.07 25.23 25.99
CA ASP A 919 27.43 26.14 25.03
C ASP A 919 28.52 26.85 24.21
N ILE A 920 28.60 26.53 22.92
CA ILE A 920 29.65 27.03 22.00
C ILE A 920 29.05 28.09 21.08
N PRO A 921 29.51 29.35 21.15
CA PRO A 921 29.10 30.39 20.22
C PRO A 921 29.63 30.12 18.81
N ILE A 922 28.76 30.25 17.81
CA ILE A 922 29.06 30.20 16.38
C ILE A 922 28.59 31.52 15.78
N THR A 923 29.53 32.40 15.46
CA THR A 923 29.24 33.73 14.91
C THR A 923 29.17 33.66 13.40
N VAL A 924 28.02 34.02 12.83
CA VAL A 924 27.82 34.26 11.40
C VAL A 924 27.95 35.75 11.16
N THR A 925 28.78 36.17 10.20
CA THR A 925 29.00 37.58 9.84
C THR A 925 28.79 37.79 8.35
N GLY A 926 28.06 38.84 7.99
CA GLY A 926 27.80 39.24 6.60
C GLY A 926 28.63 40.45 6.18
N SER A 927 28.86 40.61 4.87
CA SER A 927 29.53 41.78 4.29
C SER A 927 28.73 43.09 4.43
N ASP A 928 27.45 43.00 4.80
CA ASP A 928 26.58 44.12 5.21
C ASP A 928 26.95 44.69 6.59
N GLY A 929 27.86 44.03 7.33
CA GLY A 929 28.31 44.43 8.66
C GLY A 929 27.46 43.87 9.81
N SER A 930 26.46 43.06 9.50
CA SER A 930 25.61 42.40 10.49
C SER A 930 26.24 41.08 10.99
N SER A 931 25.81 40.63 12.18
CA SER A 931 26.25 39.35 12.73
C SER A 931 25.19 38.70 13.60
N VAL A 932 25.11 37.37 13.56
CA VAL A 932 24.23 36.55 14.39
C VAL A 932 25.06 35.50 15.12
N VAL A 933 24.83 35.32 16.42
CA VAL A 933 25.54 34.31 17.24
C VAL A 933 24.62 33.13 17.51
N VAL A 934 24.88 32.01 16.83
CA VAL A 934 24.20 30.73 17.03
C VAL A 934 24.88 29.94 18.13
N THR A 935 24.13 29.34 19.05
CA THR A 935 24.68 28.49 20.12
C THR A 935 24.62 27.02 19.74
N ALA A 936 25.76 26.34 19.70
CA ALA A 936 25.84 24.89 19.65
C ALA A 936 26.00 24.33 21.06
N ARG A 937 24.94 23.72 21.60
CA ARG A 937 25.00 23.02 22.90
C ARG A 937 25.56 21.61 22.69
N VAL A 938 26.69 21.29 23.31
CA VAL A 938 27.34 19.98 23.22
C VAL A 938 27.22 19.28 24.57
N GLU A 939 26.66 18.08 24.57
CA GLU A 939 26.60 17.19 25.72
C GLU A 939 27.58 16.04 25.55
N ASP A 940 28.15 15.61 26.68
CA ASP A 940 29.09 14.52 26.70
C ASP A 940 28.63 13.36 27.59
N PRO A 941 27.89 12.40 27.03
CA PRO A 941 27.54 11.18 27.76
C PRO A 941 28.69 10.13 27.76
N ARG A 942 29.96 10.51 27.51
CA ARG A 942 31.11 9.58 27.65
C ARG A 942 31.14 9.04 29.09
N GLY A 943 31.09 7.72 29.23
CA GLY A 943 31.07 7.03 30.52
C GLY A 943 30.00 5.94 30.63
N ILE A 944 29.06 5.86 29.68
CA ILE A 944 28.11 4.75 29.59
C ILE A 944 28.86 3.45 29.27
N ALA A 945 28.84 2.49 30.19
CA ALA A 945 29.50 1.19 30.03
C ALA A 945 28.90 0.43 28.85
N TRP A 946 29.74 -0.24 28.04
CA TRP A 946 29.24 -1.03 26.91
C TRP A 946 28.33 -2.18 27.36
N LYS A 947 27.12 -2.27 26.79
CA LYS A 947 26.19 -3.40 26.92
C LYS A 947 25.47 -3.63 25.58
N PRO A 948 25.39 -4.88 25.09
CA PRO A 948 24.74 -5.17 23.82
C PRO A 948 23.21 -5.03 23.96
N ASN A 949 22.55 -4.80 22.82
CA ASN A 949 21.10 -4.73 22.66
C ASN A 949 20.40 -3.68 23.52
N ARG A 950 21.08 -2.57 23.82
CA ARG A 950 20.57 -1.48 24.67
C ARG A 950 20.54 -0.15 23.93
N PHE A 951 19.39 0.51 23.94
CA PHE A 951 19.22 1.86 23.38
C PHE A 951 19.72 2.94 24.33
N ILE A 952 20.29 4.02 23.79
CA ILE A 952 20.87 5.09 24.59
C ILE A 952 20.12 6.41 24.38
N GLU A 953 19.77 7.07 25.47
CA GLU A 953 19.18 8.42 25.43
C GLU A 953 20.15 9.42 24.80
N ALA A 954 19.64 10.17 23.84
CA ALA A 954 20.28 11.35 23.28
C ALA A 954 19.18 12.35 22.91
N ASN A 955 19.48 13.65 22.96
CA ASN A 955 18.51 14.69 22.62
C ASN A 955 17.22 14.64 23.46
N GLY A 956 17.28 14.09 24.67
CA GLY A 956 16.14 13.96 25.59
C GLY A 956 15.10 12.91 25.20
N TYR A 957 15.46 11.91 24.38
CA TYR A 957 14.56 10.79 24.07
C TYR A 957 15.29 9.47 23.78
N VAL A 958 14.54 8.37 23.84
CA VAL A 958 14.91 7.05 23.29
C VAL A 958 13.81 6.59 22.33
N SER A 959 14.13 6.48 21.04
CA SER A 959 13.25 6.00 19.97
C SER A 959 13.65 4.59 19.55
N MET A 960 12.70 3.66 19.43
CA MET A 960 12.95 2.23 19.20
C MET A 960 11.95 1.69 18.19
N GLU A 961 12.42 1.09 17.10
CA GLU A 961 11.55 0.35 16.18
C GLU A 961 11.08 -0.94 16.87
N ALA A 962 9.82 -1.35 16.65
CA ALA A 962 9.20 -2.43 17.44
C ALA A 962 9.89 -3.80 17.27
N GLU A 963 10.48 -4.06 16.10
CA GLU A 963 11.20 -5.29 15.82
C GLU A 963 12.56 -5.41 16.54
N HIS A 964 13.07 -4.30 17.07
CA HIS A 964 14.34 -4.25 17.79
C HIS A 964 14.18 -4.45 19.31
N TYR A 965 13.22 -5.28 19.71
CA TYR A 965 13.11 -5.73 21.10
C TYR A 965 14.39 -6.47 21.56
N SER A 966 14.72 -6.31 22.84
CA SER A 966 15.82 -7.05 23.45
C SER A 966 15.41 -8.50 23.73
N ARG A 967 14.14 -8.74 24.10
CA ARG A 967 13.55 -10.07 24.35
C ARG A 967 12.08 -10.09 23.94
N ALA A 968 11.63 -11.20 23.36
CA ALA A 968 10.22 -11.51 23.13
C ALA A 968 9.83 -12.74 23.97
N ILE A 969 8.84 -12.57 24.84
CA ILE A 969 8.40 -13.56 25.81
C ILE A 969 7.00 -14.00 25.42
N GLY A 970 6.83 -15.29 25.11
CA GLY A 970 5.53 -15.92 24.84
C GLY A 970 4.97 -16.66 26.05
N ALA A 971 3.74 -17.17 25.93
CA ALA A 971 3.11 -18.03 26.93
C ALA A 971 2.16 -19.03 26.25
N GLY A 972 2.31 -20.32 26.57
CA GLY A 972 1.58 -21.38 25.85
C GLY A 972 1.91 -21.36 24.36
N ASP A 973 0.89 -21.32 23.51
CA ASP A 973 1.01 -21.23 22.05
C ASP A 973 1.09 -19.77 21.54
N ILE A 974 1.04 -18.78 22.44
CA ILE A 974 1.13 -17.37 22.08
C ILE A 974 2.60 -16.95 21.95
N PHE A 975 2.98 -16.44 20.79
CA PHE A 975 4.29 -15.87 20.50
C PHE A 975 4.16 -14.49 19.80
N TRP A 976 5.28 -13.79 19.67
CA TRP A 976 5.32 -12.51 18.96
C TRP A 976 5.81 -12.72 17.53
N LYS A 977 5.04 -12.24 16.56
CA LYS A 977 5.37 -12.31 15.14
C LYS A 977 5.76 -10.92 14.63
N THR A 978 6.90 -10.85 13.96
CA THR A 978 7.32 -9.66 13.22
C THR A 978 6.66 -9.66 11.85
N LEU A 979 6.07 -8.54 11.46
CA LEU A 979 5.42 -8.29 10.17
C LEU A 979 6.29 -7.30 9.39
N PRO A 980 7.12 -7.78 8.45
CA PRO A 980 8.09 -6.94 7.75
C PRO A 980 7.44 -5.72 7.10
N HIS A 981 8.02 -4.55 7.36
CA HIS A 981 7.71 -3.26 6.71
C HIS A 981 6.27 -2.73 6.87
N ILE A 982 5.43 -3.33 7.71
CA ILE A 982 4.06 -2.86 7.96
C ILE A 982 4.03 -1.51 8.72
N GLY A 983 5.11 -1.15 9.40
CA GLY A 983 5.23 0.11 10.13
C GLY A 983 5.64 1.27 9.21
N ARG A 984 5.43 2.50 9.67
CA ARG A 984 5.84 3.71 8.92
C ARG A 984 7.36 3.92 8.85
N THR A 985 8.14 3.29 9.72
CA THR A 985 9.61 3.41 9.74
C THR A 985 10.37 2.08 9.76
N GLY A 986 9.68 0.95 9.92
CA GLY A 986 10.27 -0.39 10.03
C GLY A 986 9.19 -1.48 10.01
N ALA A 987 9.47 -2.63 10.60
CA ALA A 987 8.44 -3.66 10.78
C ALA A 987 7.51 -3.37 11.97
N GLY A 988 6.39 -4.08 11.96
CA GLY A 988 5.47 -4.14 13.09
C GLY A 988 5.65 -5.46 13.84
N VAL A 989 5.23 -5.51 15.10
CA VAL A 989 5.24 -6.74 15.90
C VAL A 989 3.87 -6.93 16.55
N THR A 990 3.30 -8.12 16.39
CA THR A 990 1.96 -8.48 16.89
C THR A 990 2.00 -9.78 17.69
N PRO A 991 1.16 -9.97 18.72
CA PRO A 991 0.91 -11.30 19.27
C PRO A 991 0.27 -12.22 18.22
N PHE A 992 0.58 -13.52 18.30
CA PHE A 992 0.12 -14.55 17.37
C PHE A 992 -0.07 -15.89 18.10
N PRO A 993 -1.05 -16.76 17.73
CA PRO A 993 -2.03 -16.61 16.64
C PRO A 993 -3.03 -15.48 16.86
N VAL A 994 -3.54 -14.92 15.76
CA VAL A 994 -4.49 -13.79 15.79
C VAL A 994 -5.82 -14.13 16.48
N THR A 995 -6.12 -15.42 16.63
CA THR A 995 -7.31 -15.96 17.31
C THR A 995 -7.07 -16.27 18.81
N SER A 996 -5.96 -15.81 19.38
CA SER A 996 -5.66 -16.05 20.81
C SER A 996 -6.63 -15.30 21.73
N GLU A 997 -6.99 -15.93 22.85
CA GLU A 997 -7.79 -15.28 23.89
C GLU A 997 -7.06 -14.07 24.53
N PRO A 998 -7.82 -13.05 24.99
CA PRO A 998 -7.26 -11.94 25.76
C PRO A 998 -6.43 -12.39 26.97
N GLN A 999 -5.36 -11.67 27.28
CA GLN A 999 -4.44 -11.96 28.38
C GLN A 999 -4.50 -10.86 29.45
N GLU A 1000 -4.36 -11.26 30.73
CA GLU A 1000 -4.14 -10.29 31.81
C GLU A 1000 -2.64 -9.98 31.97
N PRO A 1001 -2.22 -8.70 31.83
CA PRO A 1001 -0.83 -8.30 31.96
C PRO A 1001 -0.22 -8.55 33.36
N GLY A 1002 1.00 -9.08 33.39
CA GLY A 1002 1.77 -9.30 34.61
C GLY A 1002 2.34 -10.72 34.73
N GLY A 1003 3.28 -10.90 35.66
CA GLY A 1003 3.90 -12.20 35.92
C GLY A 1003 4.57 -12.80 34.67
N ALA A 1004 4.06 -13.94 34.21
CA ALA A 1004 4.59 -14.68 33.05
C ALA A 1004 3.82 -14.40 31.75
N SER A 1005 2.91 -13.43 31.71
CA SER A 1005 2.13 -13.15 30.50
C SER A 1005 3.00 -12.66 29.34
N PRO A 1006 2.56 -12.87 28.07
CA PRO A 1006 3.34 -12.54 26.89
C PRO A 1006 3.71 -11.06 26.83
N ARG A 1007 4.96 -10.77 26.52
CA ARG A 1007 5.47 -9.39 26.42
C ARG A 1007 6.72 -9.24 25.56
N LEU A 1008 6.90 -8.04 25.03
CA LEU A 1008 8.18 -7.57 24.49
C LEU A 1008 8.93 -6.77 25.57
N GLU A 1009 10.25 -6.93 25.64
CA GLU A 1009 11.11 -6.16 26.53
C GLU A 1009 12.19 -5.42 25.74
N TYR A 1010 12.40 -4.15 26.07
CA TYR A 1010 13.38 -3.26 25.46
C TYR A 1010 14.32 -2.72 26.53
N ASP A 1011 15.61 -2.99 26.37
CA ASP A 1011 16.66 -2.49 27.25
C ASP A 1011 17.07 -1.08 26.79
N LEU A 1012 17.05 -0.13 27.72
CA LEU A 1012 17.41 1.26 27.42
C LEU A 1012 18.21 1.89 28.57
N HIS A 1013 18.99 2.91 28.25
CA HIS A 1013 19.74 3.71 29.20
C HIS A 1013 19.24 5.15 29.18
N LEU A 1014 18.67 5.61 30.30
CA LEU A 1014 18.25 6.99 30.48
C LEU A 1014 19.30 7.75 31.29
N ALA A 1015 19.81 8.84 30.71
CA ALA A 1015 20.60 9.84 31.42
C ALA A 1015 19.70 10.75 32.28
N SER A 1016 18.42 10.84 31.93
CA SER A 1016 17.40 11.63 32.62
C SER A 1016 16.69 10.82 33.72
N SER A 1017 16.17 11.54 34.72
CA SER A 1017 15.27 10.99 35.75
C SER A 1017 14.09 11.93 35.97
N GLY A 1018 12.99 11.44 36.53
CA GLY A 1018 11.75 12.19 36.68
C GLY A 1018 10.61 11.59 35.85
N GLU A 1019 9.61 12.41 35.53
CA GLU A 1019 8.51 12.01 34.67
C GLU A 1019 8.98 11.89 33.21
N VAL A 1020 8.63 10.79 32.56
CA VAL A 1020 8.83 10.57 31.12
C VAL A 1020 7.50 10.20 30.48
N THR A 1021 7.34 10.55 29.20
CA THR A 1021 6.19 10.13 28.40
C THR A 1021 6.60 8.98 27.48
N VAL A 1022 5.90 7.86 27.54
CA VAL A 1022 6.06 6.76 26.59
C VAL A 1022 5.01 6.89 25.52
N TRP A 1023 5.45 7.12 24.29
CA TRP A 1023 4.66 7.11 23.07
C TRP A 1023 4.76 5.73 22.42
N VAL A 1024 3.62 5.12 22.07
CA VAL A 1024 3.56 3.85 21.35
C VAL A 1024 2.78 4.07 20.08
N TYR A 1025 3.41 3.79 18.95
CA TYR A 1025 2.84 3.87 17.62
C TYR A 1025 2.34 2.47 17.26
N VAL A 1026 1.06 2.34 16.98
CA VAL A 1026 0.42 1.08 16.59
C VAL A 1026 -0.31 1.25 15.27
N SER A 1027 -0.46 0.19 14.48
CA SER A 1027 -1.30 0.24 13.27
C SER A 1027 -2.75 0.56 13.64
N PRO A 1028 -3.50 1.27 12.79
CA PRO A 1028 -4.85 1.78 13.11
C PRO A 1028 -5.92 0.67 13.02
N ARG A 1029 -5.77 -0.38 13.81
CA ARG A 1029 -6.71 -1.52 13.82
C ARG A 1029 -7.95 -1.23 14.65
N ASN A 1030 -9.09 -1.65 14.14
CA ASN A 1030 -10.40 -1.48 14.77
C ASN A 1030 -10.66 -2.55 15.83
N ASN A 1031 -11.65 -2.33 16.69
CA ASN A 1031 -12.09 -3.30 17.70
C ASN A 1031 -12.89 -4.45 17.06
N PHE A 1032 -12.20 -5.31 16.31
CA PHE A 1032 -12.85 -6.29 15.43
C PHE A 1032 -13.62 -7.41 16.15
N GLN A 1033 -13.38 -7.64 17.44
CA GLN A 1033 -14.18 -8.55 18.28
C GLN A 1033 -15.20 -7.83 19.18
N ASN A 1034 -15.30 -6.50 19.07
CA ASN A 1034 -16.22 -5.69 19.87
C ASN A 1034 -16.03 -5.86 21.40
N TRP A 1035 -14.78 -5.91 21.88
CA TRP A 1035 -14.47 -5.93 23.31
C TRP A 1035 -15.00 -4.66 23.99
N GLU A 1036 -15.68 -4.80 25.14
CA GLU A 1036 -16.31 -3.69 25.87
C GLU A 1036 -15.32 -2.57 26.23
N GLU A 1037 -14.09 -2.94 26.60
CA GLU A 1037 -13.04 -1.96 26.96
C GLU A 1037 -12.19 -1.48 25.76
N GLY A 1038 -12.57 -1.86 24.54
CA GLY A 1038 -11.84 -1.59 23.31
C GLY A 1038 -10.66 -2.55 23.05
N LEU A 1039 -10.01 -2.40 21.90
CA LEU A 1039 -8.75 -3.09 21.59
C LEU A 1039 -7.62 -2.51 22.47
N GLN A 1040 -6.79 -3.37 23.09
CA GLN A 1040 -5.87 -2.92 24.14
C GLN A 1040 -4.50 -3.60 24.08
N TYR A 1041 -3.48 -2.88 24.55
CA TYR A 1041 -2.21 -3.41 25.03
C TYR A 1041 -1.90 -2.86 26.42
N ALA A 1042 -0.79 -3.26 27.04
CA ALA A 1042 -0.31 -2.66 28.28
C ALA A 1042 1.17 -2.30 28.24
N VAL A 1043 1.59 -1.31 29.03
CA VAL A 1043 2.98 -0.83 29.10
C VAL A 1043 3.44 -0.61 30.53
N SER A 1044 4.70 -0.92 30.83
CA SER A 1044 5.37 -0.56 32.08
C SER A 1044 6.88 -0.36 31.89
N ILE A 1045 7.52 0.34 32.83
CA ILE A 1045 8.98 0.42 32.95
C ILE A 1045 9.40 -0.26 34.25
N ASP A 1046 10.40 -1.14 34.16
CA ASP A 1046 10.94 -1.94 35.26
C ASP A 1046 9.86 -2.72 36.02
N ASN A 1047 9.68 -2.40 37.31
CA ASN A 1047 8.66 -2.95 38.21
C ASN A 1047 7.59 -1.89 38.54
N GLY A 1048 7.50 -0.82 37.74
CA GLY A 1048 6.46 0.18 37.84
C GLY A 1048 5.07 -0.36 37.51
N ALA A 1049 4.05 0.50 37.65
CA ALA A 1049 2.67 0.14 37.37
C ALA A 1049 2.48 -0.28 35.91
N ILE A 1050 1.73 -1.36 35.69
CA ILE A 1050 1.29 -1.76 34.36
C ILE A 1050 0.06 -0.93 33.99
N GLN A 1051 0.14 -0.20 32.89
CA GLN A 1051 -0.93 0.66 32.39
C GLN A 1051 -1.55 0.03 31.15
N LYS A 1052 -2.84 -0.36 31.20
CA LYS A 1052 -3.62 -0.78 30.02
C LYS A 1052 -3.97 0.45 29.18
N VAL A 1053 -3.92 0.31 27.86
CA VAL A 1053 -4.14 1.40 26.90
C VAL A 1053 -5.13 0.93 25.83
N ASN A 1054 -6.25 1.63 25.68
CA ASN A 1054 -7.25 1.37 24.64
C ASN A 1054 -6.82 2.04 23.32
N THR A 1055 -6.47 1.23 22.33
CA THR A 1055 -6.05 1.68 21.00
C THR A 1055 -7.23 2.23 20.17
N THR A 1056 -8.46 1.94 20.59
CA THR A 1056 -9.70 2.33 19.91
C THR A 1056 -10.50 3.38 20.69
N TYR A 1057 -9.84 4.09 21.61
CA TYR A 1057 -10.47 5.15 22.41
C TYR A 1057 -11.12 6.20 21.51
N ALA A 1058 -12.37 6.57 21.83
CA ALA A 1058 -13.17 7.56 21.12
C ALA A 1058 -13.30 7.31 19.60
N ILE A 1059 -13.08 6.09 19.12
CA ILE A 1059 -13.39 5.72 17.74
C ILE A 1059 -14.88 5.38 17.66
N ASP A 1060 -15.60 6.09 16.79
CA ASP A 1060 -16.94 5.72 16.36
C ASP A 1060 -16.92 5.45 14.86
N LEU A 1061 -17.44 4.28 14.47
CA LEU A 1061 -17.55 3.83 13.08
C LEU A 1061 -18.99 3.54 12.67
N ASN A 1062 -19.95 3.94 13.50
CA ASN A 1062 -21.35 3.95 13.10
C ASN A 1062 -21.54 5.10 12.09
N GLY A 1063 -22.21 4.82 10.96
CA GLY A 1063 -22.30 5.79 9.87
C GLY A 1063 -20.95 6.07 9.20
N ASN A 1064 -20.59 7.34 9.04
CA ASN A 1064 -19.42 7.79 8.25
C ASN A 1064 -18.09 7.80 9.01
N GLY A 1065 -18.07 7.33 10.25
CA GLY A 1065 -16.90 7.47 11.13
C GLY A 1065 -16.77 8.86 11.74
N ASN A 1066 -15.87 9.01 12.70
CA ASN A 1066 -15.57 10.29 13.35
C ASN A 1066 -14.13 10.77 13.11
N LYS A 1067 -13.81 12.02 13.50
CA LYS A 1067 -12.49 12.62 13.24
C LYS A 1067 -11.31 11.89 13.87
N ILE A 1068 -11.54 11.17 14.99
CA ILE A 1068 -10.50 10.35 15.63
C ILE A 1068 -10.12 9.19 14.73
N TRP A 1069 -11.12 8.48 14.18
CA TRP A 1069 -10.89 7.46 13.18
C TRP A 1069 -10.24 8.01 11.91
N GLU A 1070 -10.78 9.10 11.35
CA GLU A 1070 -10.25 9.74 10.13
C GLU A 1070 -8.76 10.09 10.28
N ARG A 1071 -8.36 10.58 11.47
CA ARG A 1071 -6.95 10.81 11.79
C ARG A 1071 -6.15 9.52 11.73
N HIS A 1072 -6.58 8.47 12.42
CA HIS A 1072 -5.82 7.23 12.54
C HIS A 1072 -5.57 6.58 11.17
N THR A 1073 -6.58 6.56 10.30
CA THR A 1073 -6.45 6.01 8.94
C THR A 1073 -5.64 6.92 8.03
N SER A 1074 -5.86 8.25 8.09
CA SER A 1074 -5.04 9.22 7.35
C SER A 1074 -3.56 9.16 7.73
N ASP A 1075 -3.27 8.98 9.03
CA ASP A 1075 -1.92 8.96 9.57
C ASP A 1075 -1.23 7.58 9.44
N ASN A 1076 -1.98 6.56 9.01
CA ASN A 1076 -1.61 5.15 9.01
C ASN A 1076 -0.97 4.69 10.34
N ALA A 1077 -1.41 5.29 11.44
CA ALA A 1077 -0.93 5.03 12.77
C ALA A 1077 -1.88 5.60 13.81
N ASN A 1078 -1.93 4.90 14.94
CA ASN A 1078 -2.47 5.38 16.19
C ASN A 1078 -1.28 5.61 17.13
N ILE A 1079 -1.21 6.81 17.72
CA ILE A 1079 -0.13 7.21 18.62
C ILE A 1079 -0.71 7.40 20.04
N MET A 1080 -0.41 6.45 20.91
CA MET A 1080 -0.85 6.44 22.31
C MET A 1080 0.24 6.94 23.25
N ARG A 1081 -0.16 7.61 24.34
CA ARG A 1081 0.76 8.17 25.35
C ARG A 1081 0.47 7.66 26.76
N THR A 1082 1.52 7.33 27.52
CA THR A 1082 1.44 7.02 28.96
C THR A 1082 2.55 7.71 29.71
N LYS A 1083 2.31 8.09 30.97
CA LYS A 1083 3.31 8.75 31.82
C LYS A 1083 3.93 7.76 32.81
N HIS A 1084 5.24 7.80 32.97
CA HIS A 1084 6.01 6.94 33.86
C HIS A 1084 7.02 7.76 34.66
N THR A 1085 7.42 7.29 35.84
CA THR A 1085 8.43 7.96 36.67
C THR A 1085 9.71 7.14 36.75
N ILE A 1086 10.82 7.75 36.35
CA ILE A 1086 12.17 7.20 36.42
C ILE A 1086 12.83 7.69 37.70
N ALA A 1087 13.11 6.76 38.62
CA ALA A 1087 13.59 7.11 39.96
C ALA A 1087 15.03 7.65 39.97
N ALA A 1088 15.88 7.15 39.08
CA ALA A 1088 17.27 7.57 38.94
C ALA A 1088 17.75 7.27 37.51
N PRO A 1089 18.73 8.04 36.98
CA PRO A 1089 19.38 7.71 35.71
C PRO A 1089 20.02 6.32 35.75
N GLY A 1090 20.00 5.61 34.62
CA GLY A 1090 20.59 4.27 34.53
C GLY A 1090 19.93 3.39 33.48
N ASP A 1091 20.13 2.08 33.64
CA ASP A 1091 19.55 1.07 32.79
C ASP A 1091 18.13 0.72 33.25
N HIS A 1092 17.21 0.68 32.29
CA HIS A 1092 15.80 0.37 32.50
C HIS A 1092 15.33 -0.66 31.46
N VAL A 1093 14.23 -1.34 31.79
CA VAL A 1093 13.54 -2.25 30.88
C VAL A 1093 12.12 -1.75 30.66
N LEU A 1094 11.82 -1.30 29.44
CA LEU A 1094 10.44 -1.05 29.01
C LEU A 1094 9.80 -2.38 28.60
N LYS A 1095 8.57 -2.61 29.04
CA LYS A 1095 7.80 -3.82 28.78
C LYS A 1095 6.49 -3.46 28.07
N LEU A 1096 6.24 -4.06 26.91
CA LEU A 1096 4.93 -4.05 26.25
C LEU A 1096 4.27 -5.41 26.43
N TRP A 1097 3.11 -5.42 27.07
CA TRP A 1097 2.35 -6.61 27.43
C TRP A 1097 1.20 -6.81 26.44
N MET A 1098 0.98 -8.06 26.05
CA MET A 1098 -0.24 -8.45 25.34
C MET A 1098 -1.45 -8.28 26.26
N VAL A 1099 -2.51 -7.63 25.75
CA VAL A 1099 -3.87 -7.71 26.32
C VAL A 1099 -4.77 -8.39 25.29
N HIS A 1100 -5.00 -7.74 24.15
CA HIS A 1100 -5.77 -8.31 23.04
C HIS A 1100 -4.86 -8.78 21.89
N PRO A 1101 -5.27 -9.82 21.11
CA PRO A 1101 -4.64 -10.09 19.83
C PRO A 1101 -4.89 -8.95 18.83
N GLY A 1102 -4.12 -8.89 17.74
CA GLY A 1102 -4.34 -7.92 16.65
C GLY A 1102 -3.80 -6.50 16.89
N VAL A 1103 -3.21 -6.20 18.05
CA VAL A 1103 -2.43 -4.97 18.23
C VAL A 1103 -1.07 -5.13 17.53
N VAL A 1104 -0.85 -4.34 16.48
CA VAL A 1104 0.42 -4.29 15.76
C VAL A 1104 1.22 -3.07 16.22
N VAL A 1105 2.30 -3.30 16.99
CA VAL A 1105 3.19 -2.22 17.45
C VAL A 1105 4.22 -1.92 16.37
N GLN A 1106 4.37 -0.65 16.00
CA GLN A 1106 5.33 -0.20 14.97
C GLN A 1106 6.58 0.43 15.60
N LYS A 1107 6.40 1.29 16.60
CA LYS A 1107 7.48 2.09 17.20
C LYS A 1107 7.17 2.49 18.63
N ILE A 1108 8.21 2.67 19.44
CA ILE A 1108 8.11 3.11 20.83
C ILE A 1108 9.10 4.27 21.06
N VAL A 1109 8.63 5.36 21.67
CA VAL A 1109 9.47 6.51 22.02
C VAL A 1109 9.30 6.83 23.51
N VAL A 1110 10.40 6.78 24.26
CA VAL A 1110 10.48 7.31 25.63
C VAL A 1110 10.98 8.74 25.55
N ASP A 1111 10.11 9.70 25.82
CA ASP A 1111 10.37 11.13 25.80
C ASP A 1111 10.68 11.64 27.21
N ALA A 1112 11.90 12.11 27.41
CA ALA A 1112 12.36 12.78 28.63
C ALA A 1112 12.29 14.31 28.53
N GLY A 1113 11.52 14.84 27.56
CA GLY A 1113 11.32 16.27 27.31
C GLY A 1113 12.04 16.79 26.06
N GLY A 1114 12.52 15.89 25.19
CA GLY A 1114 13.36 16.22 24.04
C GLY A 1114 12.71 15.98 22.67
N VAL A 1115 11.62 15.22 22.60
CA VAL A 1115 10.93 14.92 21.34
C VAL A 1115 10.41 16.20 20.68
N LYS A 1116 10.60 16.32 19.37
CA LYS A 1116 10.07 17.41 18.54
C LYS A 1116 8.94 16.90 17.65
N GLU A 1117 8.02 17.80 17.30
CA GLU A 1117 6.89 17.48 16.45
C GLU A 1117 7.37 17.03 15.05
N SER A 1118 6.94 15.85 14.64
CA SER A 1118 7.23 15.23 13.35
C SER A 1118 6.19 14.14 13.07
N TYR A 1119 6.01 13.80 11.80
CA TYR A 1119 4.98 12.86 11.36
C TYR A 1119 5.32 11.40 11.71
N LEU A 1120 6.56 11.01 11.42
CA LEU A 1120 7.11 9.66 11.58
C LEU A 1120 7.76 9.46 12.96
N GLY A 1121 7.77 10.52 13.78
CA GLY A 1121 8.51 10.56 15.04
C GLY A 1121 10.02 10.68 14.85
N PRO A 1122 10.79 10.79 15.95
CA PRO A 1122 12.24 10.89 15.88
C PRO A 1122 12.90 9.63 15.27
N PRO A 1123 14.05 9.77 14.62
CA PRO A 1123 14.87 8.64 14.18
C PRO A 1123 15.19 7.68 15.33
N GLU A 1124 15.31 6.39 15.03
CA GLU A 1124 15.67 5.37 16.02
C GLU A 1124 16.97 5.74 16.74
N SER A 1125 16.97 5.66 18.07
CA SER A 1125 18.11 6.01 18.92
C SER A 1125 19.26 5.01 18.75
N TYR A 1126 20.47 5.44 19.11
CA TYR A 1126 21.66 4.59 18.99
C TYR A 1126 21.49 3.27 19.76
N TRP A 1127 21.56 2.15 19.03
CA TRP A 1127 21.41 0.80 19.56
C TRP A 1127 22.77 0.14 19.77
N MET A 1128 23.20 0.03 21.01
CA MET A 1128 24.54 -0.45 21.34
C MET A 1128 24.71 -1.94 21.00
N GLY A 1129 25.68 -2.25 20.14
CA GLY A 1129 25.98 -3.62 19.73
C GLY A 1129 25.42 -4.05 18.37
N LYS A 1130 24.64 -3.20 17.68
CA LYS A 1130 24.27 -3.37 16.27
C LYS A 1130 24.46 -2.04 15.51
N GLY A 1131 25.37 -2.05 14.53
CA GLY A 1131 25.76 -0.90 13.71
C GLY A 1131 27.16 -1.15 13.10
N PRO A 1132 27.54 -0.50 11.99
CA PRO A 1132 28.86 -0.71 11.40
C PRO A 1132 29.94 -0.30 12.42
N GLN A 1133 30.91 -1.20 12.60
CA GLN A 1133 32.13 -0.95 13.37
C GLN A 1133 32.95 0.21 12.80
#